data_AF-A0A194QGI6-F1
#
_entry.id   AF-A0A194QGI6-F1
#
_cell.length_a   1.000
_cell.length_b   1.000
_cell.length_c   1.000
_cell.angle_alpha   90.00
_cell.angle_beta   90.00
_cell.angle_gamma   90.00
#
_symmetry.space_group_name_H-M   'P 1'
#
loop_
_entity.id
_entity.type
_entity.pdbx_description
1 polymer ?
#
loop_
_entity_poly.entity_id
_entity_poly.type
_entity_poly.pdbx_seq_one_letter_code
_entity_poly.pdbx_strand_id
1 'polypeptide(L)'
;MIREWRSLQLITRPMIKVKNKKDIQLSKSLSWLLRHGAHKEGVPLSTDGYLSVDVLLKHKNFKGKYDKSDVERVVSYNDKQRFKLRWNSVTNILEIKANQGDSIEIDDSDLTPILEPKYQTVVHGTYYNCWPQIKEEGLSRMKRRHIHLSKGTLDTNVVSGIRNNAQIYIFINLVKALAEGIKFYESVNGVILTTGNAAGYLTPNYFTKVTDIKTGFPMYTQPEDLEKVFSEFGTVKVEKVTKRYATLSFSSNEEAKAATNKSMKITVYGEIVCVKPFYTKPLIVTPKKEKPKSKKGRTILGPHEILLSGEFDEQLENVLMAIRLTQEEVEKITDLYSDLEQVLQVIWPGCMAIPFGSITTGLGVKCSDADCFIQIPNKLRHSNNNYIMKARRVLQMHKILFSDIVPIPQANTPIIKLYHIPSRTHCDLTFKTPLGTCNSHLIDFLLHADPRLLPLALLVRYWAQVHGFTGSRRVTNYALTMMIIFYLQQTPVSILPSVRWLQRDPAHRRDIDQWNAGFMSDYSHLPRSTNSSSVAELLGGFFQYYATFDFKELLVCPYLGYPVKKTLFADISTLPREFKRYRTNVEKNVMSPLKFTTPICVQDPFEHSHNVACGISARMAVDLCTLFTFAASAYEREKMNGCRGFLRIILLQKPKTFGIKYATEYKTNINPKEIAAIKNPDWKSVIRDVAEIIFHQILGMALNKTEEKTIGTEKEMVTFTTMATKAVWRRKSKMCYLRTSEFLERQRNLTDEIIKVEEQSFELNFQFEIIFTNEPRRAKVCVRYLKGDKDLFREFGRFFHTIMNPWLKTLLRPHVQTARHAHATPDHDSPDCDNDDSLDCDDEDSPDCEDDDSPDCEQDDTPTSNGVPAETNHAA
;
A
#
# COMPACT_ATOMS: atom_id res chain seq x y z
N MET A 1 19.45 7.97 25.24
CA MET A 1 20.73 7.35 24.84
C MET A 1 20.85 7.24 23.31
N ILE A 2 20.52 8.32 22.57
CA ILE A 2 20.61 8.40 21.09
C ILE A 2 21.27 9.75 20.75
N ARG A 3 22.56 9.86 21.08
CA ARG A 3 23.46 10.92 20.62
C ARG A 3 24.87 10.39 20.86
N GLU A 4 25.49 9.87 19.80
CA GLU A 4 26.95 9.83 19.59
C GLU A 4 27.29 8.88 18.44
N TRP A 5 27.04 9.25 17.19
CA TRP A 5 27.80 8.67 16.06
C TRP A 5 27.96 9.74 14.97
N ARG A 6 29.08 10.46 15.03
CA ARG A 6 29.69 11.14 13.89
C ARG A 6 31.15 10.70 13.81
N SER A 7 31.50 9.93 12.78
CA SER A 7 32.81 10.03 12.12
C SER A 7 32.79 9.35 10.75
N LEU A 8 33.34 10.07 9.78
CA LEU A 8 33.49 9.82 8.36
C LEU A 8 34.03 8.44 7.95
N GLN A 9 33.58 7.93 6.81
CA GLN A 9 34.47 7.51 5.72
C GLN A 9 33.83 7.79 4.34
N LEU A 10 34.46 8.68 3.59
CA LEU A 10 34.23 8.88 2.16
C LEU A 10 34.67 7.62 1.40
N ILE A 11 33.73 6.91 0.77
CA ILE A 11 34.02 6.03 -0.36
C ILE A 11 33.20 6.52 -1.54
N THR A 12 33.86 7.27 -2.42
CA THR A 12 33.36 7.56 -3.76
C THR A 12 33.17 6.25 -4.53
N ARG A 13 31.92 5.88 -4.83
CA ARG A 13 31.55 4.84 -5.80
C ARG A 13 30.50 5.38 -6.77
N PRO A 14 30.50 4.89 -8.02
CA PRO A 14 30.16 5.68 -9.21
C PRO A 14 28.66 5.99 -9.33
N MET A 15 28.35 7.19 -9.81
CA MET A 15 27.00 7.65 -10.14
C MET A 15 26.31 6.69 -11.11
N ILE A 16 25.20 6.09 -10.65
CA ILE A 16 24.28 5.31 -11.47
C ILE A 16 23.51 6.30 -12.37
N LYS A 17 23.70 6.18 -13.69
CA LYS A 17 23.09 7.02 -14.73
C LYS A 17 21.56 6.84 -14.78
N VAL A 18 20.81 7.85 -14.36
CA VAL A 18 19.33 7.89 -14.45
C VAL A 18 18.90 8.43 -15.81
N LYS A 19 18.08 7.69 -16.57
CA LYS A 19 17.51 8.15 -17.85
C LYS A 19 16.24 8.98 -17.61
N ASN A 20 16.33 10.28 -17.88
CA ASN A 20 15.23 11.25 -17.78
C ASN A 20 14.20 11.04 -18.92
N LYS A 21 12.90 11.02 -18.61
CA LYS A 21 11.81 10.80 -19.58
C LYS A 21 11.72 11.94 -20.61
N LYS A 22 12.04 13.18 -20.22
CA LYS A 22 12.11 14.35 -21.11
C LYS A 22 13.22 14.18 -22.14
N ASP A 23 14.37 13.65 -21.72
CA ASP A 23 15.53 13.38 -22.58
C ASP A 23 15.26 12.22 -23.55
N ILE A 24 14.49 11.22 -23.14
CA ILE A 24 14.06 10.13 -24.03
C ILE A 24 13.13 10.66 -25.12
N GLN A 25 12.19 11.56 -24.78
CA GLN A 25 11.29 12.18 -25.75
C GLN A 25 12.07 13.08 -26.71
N LEU A 26 12.95 13.94 -26.19
CA LEU A 26 13.84 14.78 -27.00
C LEU A 26 14.71 13.93 -27.93
N SER A 27 15.34 12.85 -27.42
CA SER A 27 16.14 11.94 -28.24
C SER A 27 15.32 11.26 -29.34
N LYS A 28 14.05 10.89 -29.10
CA LYS A 28 13.20 10.29 -30.14
C LYS A 28 12.80 11.31 -31.21
N SER A 29 12.43 12.53 -30.78
CA SER A 29 12.09 13.63 -31.69
C SER A 29 13.28 14.07 -32.53
N LEU A 30 14.48 14.16 -31.94
CA LEU A 30 15.74 14.43 -32.65
C LEU A 30 16.06 13.34 -33.67
N SER A 31 15.91 12.06 -33.29
CA SER A 31 16.11 10.95 -34.23
C SER A 31 15.13 11.00 -35.39
N TRP A 32 13.85 11.28 -35.15
CA TRP A 32 12.86 11.36 -36.23
C TRP A 32 13.13 12.54 -37.17
N LEU A 33 13.37 13.74 -36.64
CA LEU A 33 13.56 14.94 -37.46
C LEU A 33 14.84 14.84 -38.31
N LEU A 34 15.98 14.51 -37.69
CA LEU A 34 17.27 14.48 -38.36
C LEU A 34 17.43 13.29 -39.33
N ARG A 35 16.61 12.24 -39.21
CA ARG A 35 16.70 11.04 -40.07
C ARG A 35 15.59 10.94 -41.12
N HIS A 36 14.40 11.51 -40.87
CA HIS A 36 13.23 11.30 -41.73
C HIS A 36 12.41 12.58 -41.96
N GLY A 37 12.33 13.47 -40.97
CA GLY A 37 11.42 14.62 -41.00
C GLY A 37 11.95 15.84 -41.76
N ALA A 38 13.26 16.02 -41.89
CA ALA A 38 13.85 17.28 -42.36
C ALA A 38 13.36 17.74 -43.74
N HIS A 39 13.37 16.87 -44.74
CA HIS A 39 12.88 17.19 -46.10
C HIS A 39 11.35 17.36 -46.14
N LYS A 40 10.61 16.60 -45.33
CA LYS A 40 9.14 16.66 -45.27
C LYS A 40 8.63 17.90 -44.56
N GLU A 41 9.39 18.42 -43.60
CA GLU A 41 9.03 19.59 -42.78
C GLU A 41 9.75 20.88 -43.23
N GLY A 42 10.42 20.87 -44.38
CA GLY A 42 11.05 22.05 -44.97
C GLY A 42 12.22 22.61 -44.17
N VAL A 43 12.91 21.77 -43.38
CA VAL A 43 14.02 22.18 -42.53
C VAL A 43 15.33 22.09 -43.32
N PRO A 44 16.07 23.19 -43.51
CA PRO A 44 17.27 23.19 -44.34
C PRO A 44 18.41 22.44 -43.62
N LEU A 45 18.80 21.30 -44.18
CA LEU A 45 20.04 20.60 -43.80
C LEU A 45 21.19 21.08 -44.69
N SER A 46 22.36 21.26 -44.10
CA SER A 46 23.60 21.49 -44.85
C SER A 46 23.95 20.29 -45.74
N THR A 47 24.78 20.48 -46.75
CA THR A 47 25.23 19.43 -47.70
C THR A 47 25.93 18.26 -47.00
N ASP A 48 26.45 18.47 -45.80
CA ASP A 48 27.07 17.46 -44.94
C ASP A 48 26.14 16.92 -43.84
N GLY A 49 24.85 17.25 -43.88
CA GLY A 49 23.78 16.68 -43.04
C GLY A 49 23.63 17.31 -41.65
N TYR A 50 24.19 18.50 -41.41
CA TYR A 50 24.06 19.23 -40.15
C TYR A 50 22.90 20.23 -40.16
N LEU A 51 22.29 20.43 -39.00
CA LEU A 51 21.21 21.38 -38.74
C LEU A 51 21.63 22.36 -37.64
N SER A 52 21.39 23.66 -37.83
CA SER A 52 21.57 24.66 -36.76
C SER A 52 20.66 24.36 -35.56
N VAL A 53 21.23 24.36 -34.35
CA VAL A 53 20.48 24.14 -33.10
C VAL A 53 19.45 25.25 -32.87
N ASP A 54 19.72 26.48 -33.31
CA ASP A 54 18.77 27.59 -33.18
C ASP A 54 17.57 27.44 -34.12
N VAL A 55 17.79 26.89 -35.32
CA VAL A 55 16.71 26.54 -36.26
C VAL A 55 15.90 25.36 -35.72
N LEU A 56 16.57 24.34 -35.15
CA LEU A 56 15.92 23.22 -34.47
C LEU A 56 15.00 23.70 -33.34
N LEU A 57 15.47 24.61 -32.49
CA LEU A 57 14.68 25.11 -31.34
C LEU A 57 13.54 26.05 -31.75
N LYS A 58 13.57 26.60 -32.96
CA LYS A 58 12.44 27.37 -33.53
C LYS A 58 11.38 26.49 -34.20
N HIS A 59 11.68 25.21 -34.44
CA HIS A 59 10.77 24.27 -35.09
C HIS A 59 9.57 23.90 -34.19
N LYS A 60 8.38 23.72 -34.76
CA LYS A 60 7.09 23.47 -34.04
C LYS A 60 7.15 22.35 -32.98
N ASN A 61 7.98 21.33 -33.21
CA ASN A 61 8.11 20.17 -32.32
C ASN A 61 9.05 20.42 -31.13
N PHE A 62 9.85 21.50 -31.15
CA PHE A 62 10.89 21.79 -30.15
C PHE A 62 10.72 23.17 -29.48
N LYS A 63 10.11 24.14 -30.18
CA LYS A 63 9.85 25.50 -29.69
C LYS A 63 9.06 25.49 -28.39
N GLY A 64 9.60 26.15 -27.36
CA GLY A 64 8.99 26.26 -26.02
C GLY A 64 9.01 24.99 -25.18
N LYS A 65 9.56 23.87 -25.69
CA LYS A 65 9.62 22.58 -24.98
C LYS A 65 11.03 22.21 -24.53
N TYR A 66 12.04 22.62 -25.29
CA TYR A 66 13.45 22.31 -25.05
C TYR A 66 14.30 23.56 -25.30
N ASP A 67 15.49 23.59 -24.69
CA ASP A 67 16.49 24.64 -24.89
C ASP A 67 17.83 24.05 -25.37
N LYS A 68 18.83 24.92 -25.56
CA LYS A 68 20.15 24.54 -26.04
C LYS A 68 20.86 23.58 -25.07
N SER A 69 20.68 23.78 -23.75
CA SER A 69 21.26 22.93 -22.71
C SER A 69 20.65 21.53 -22.69
N ASP A 70 19.35 21.40 -22.98
CA ASP A 70 18.66 20.13 -23.13
C ASP A 70 19.22 19.32 -24.31
N VAL A 71 19.56 19.98 -25.43
CA VAL A 71 20.15 19.33 -26.61
C VAL A 71 21.58 18.86 -26.32
N GLU A 72 22.42 19.71 -25.74
CA GLU A 72 23.80 19.37 -25.34
C GLU A 72 23.82 18.20 -24.33
N ARG A 73 22.89 18.20 -23.38
CA ARG A 73 22.69 17.12 -22.41
C ARG A 73 22.27 15.82 -23.08
N VAL A 74 21.29 15.83 -23.98
CA VAL A 74 20.87 14.60 -24.69
C VAL A 74 21.97 14.02 -25.58
N VAL A 75 22.84 14.86 -26.16
CA VAL A 75 23.95 14.41 -27.00
C VAL A 75 25.07 13.81 -26.13
N SER A 76 25.45 14.46 -25.02
CA SER A 76 26.51 14.01 -24.11
C SER A 76 26.17 12.74 -23.31
N TYR A 77 24.89 12.54 -22.94
CA TYR A 77 24.44 11.38 -22.16
C TYR A 77 23.93 10.20 -23.02
N ASN A 78 24.15 10.22 -24.34
CA ASN A 78 23.64 9.16 -25.23
C ASN A 78 24.55 7.92 -25.25
N ASP A 79 24.14 6.84 -24.57
CA ASP A 79 24.86 5.56 -24.51
C ASP A 79 25.19 4.92 -25.88
N LYS A 80 24.56 5.38 -26.97
CA LYS A 80 24.76 4.84 -28.33
C LYS A 80 25.41 5.82 -29.31
N GLN A 81 25.94 6.97 -28.85
CA GLN A 81 26.59 7.98 -29.71
C GLN A 81 25.76 8.34 -30.96
N ARG A 82 24.43 8.52 -30.80
CA ARG A 82 23.49 8.65 -31.95
C ARG A 82 23.51 10.01 -32.64
N PHE A 83 24.07 11.02 -32.00
CA PHE A 83 24.06 12.40 -32.47
C PHE A 83 25.45 12.99 -32.26
N LYS A 84 25.82 13.95 -33.11
CA LYS A 84 27.06 14.70 -33.00
C LYS A 84 26.75 16.19 -33.04
N LEU A 85 27.32 16.91 -32.09
CA LEU A 85 27.34 18.37 -32.09
C LEU A 85 28.67 18.86 -32.66
N ARG A 86 28.62 19.95 -33.41
CA ARG A 86 29.82 20.67 -33.84
C ARG A 86 29.62 22.17 -33.68
N TRP A 87 30.71 22.85 -33.37
CA TRP A 87 30.78 24.30 -33.49
C TRP A 87 31.29 24.64 -34.89
N ASN A 88 30.51 25.39 -35.67
CA ASN A 88 30.96 25.87 -36.97
C ASN A 88 31.71 27.21 -36.77
N SER A 89 33.03 27.19 -36.87
CA SER A 89 33.89 28.36 -36.64
C SER A 89 33.75 29.47 -37.69
N VAL A 90 33.15 29.17 -38.86
CA VAL A 90 32.94 30.14 -39.94
C VAL A 90 31.62 30.89 -39.75
N THR A 91 30.56 30.20 -39.35
CA THR A 91 29.23 30.80 -39.14
C THR A 91 28.97 31.18 -37.68
N ASN A 92 29.85 30.76 -36.77
CA ASN A 92 29.77 30.94 -35.31
C ASN A 92 28.48 30.37 -34.69
N ILE A 93 27.97 29.27 -35.24
CA ILE A 93 26.70 28.62 -34.86
C ILE A 93 26.96 27.18 -34.41
N LEU A 94 26.21 26.74 -33.39
CA LEU A 94 26.19 25.35 -32.95
C LEU A 94 25.25 24.51 -33.84
N GLU A 95 25.76 23.41 -34.38
CA GLU A 95 25.03 22.54 -35.30
C GLU A 95 24.98 21.09 -34.80
N ILE A 96 23.91 20.37 -35.13
CA ILE A 96 23.66 18.98 -34.75
C ILE A 96 23.40 18.09 -35.98
N LYS A 97 23.91 16.85 -35.95
CA LYS A 97 23.69 15.80 -36.95
C LYS A 97 23.39 14.45 -36.29
N ALA A 98 22.66 13.57 -36.97
CA ALA A 98 22.50 12.16 -36.55
C ALA A 98 23.61 11.28 -37.15
N ASN A 99 24.17 10.37 -36.35
CA ASN A 99 25.33 9.57 -36.75
C ASN A 99 24.97 8.34 -37.62
N GLN A 100 23.76 7.79 -37.51
CA GLN A 100 23.21 6.69 -38.34
C GLN A 100 21.68 6.68 -38.27
N GLY A 101 20.96 6.08 -39.22
CA GLY A 101 19.50 5.88 -39.17
C GLY A 101 19.10 4.41 -39.02
N ASP A 102 18.26 4.05 -38.04
CA ASP A 102 17.82 2.65 -37.79
C ASP A 102 16.86 2.08 -38.86
N SER A 103 16.72 2.72 -40.03
CA SER A 103 15.91 2.23 -41.15
C SER A 103 16.35 2.78 -42.51
N ILE A 104 17.60 3.24 -42.64
CA ILE A 104 18.16 3.67 -43.92
C ILE A 104 19.07 2.55 -44.42
N GLU A 105 18.88 2.22 -45.70
CA GLU A 105 19.64 1.24 -46.46
C GLU A 105 21.14 1.38 -46.17
N ILE A 106 21.79 0.27 -45.80
CA ILE A 106 23.26 0.23 -45.78
C ILE A 106 23.66 0.38 -47.24
N ASP A 107 24.26 1.51 -47.60
CA ASP A 107 24.87 1.67 -48.91
C ASP A 107 26.00 0.63 -49.00
N ASP A 108 26.02 -0.17 -50.06
CA ASP A 108 26.94 -1.33 -50.20
C ASP A 108 28.43 -0.86 -50.23
N SER A 109 28.67 0.44 -50.27
CA SER A 109 29.97 1.14 -50.24
C SER A 109 30.72 1.02 -48.91
N ASP A 110 30.06 0.68 -47.80
CA ASP A 110 30.66 0.59 -46.44
C ASP A 110 30.89 -0.85 -45.93
N LEU A 111 30.78 -1.86 -46.81
CA LEU A 111 30.90 -3.27 -46.46
C LEU A 111 32.18 -3.90 -47.02
N THR A 112 33.04 -4.42 -46.12
CA THR A 112 34.24 -5.14 -46.53
C THR A 112 33.94 -6.64 -46.65
N PRO A 113 34.17 -7.29 -47.81
CA PRO A 113 33.93 -8.73 -47.95
C PRO A 113 34.91 -9.54 -47.10
N ILE A 114 34.40 -10.60 -46.46
CA ILE A 114 35.20 -11.57 -45.70
C ILE A 114 35.47 -12.75 -46.64
N LEU A 115 36.66 -12.79 -47.24
CA LEU A 115 37.07 -13.84 -48.19
C LEU A 115 37.73 -15.04 -47.51
N GLU A 116 38.31 -14.84 -46.33
CA GLU A 116 38.96 -15.87 -45.54
C GLU A 116 38.41 -15.88 -44.10
N PRO A 117 38.37 -17.04 -43.42
CA PRO A 117 37.81 -17.17 -42.08
C PRO A 117 38.75 -16.57 -41.00
N LYS A 118 38.88 -15.24 -41.01
CA LYS A 118 39.71 -14.47 -40.06
C LYS A 118 39.18 -14.47 -38.61
N TYR A 119 37.95 -14.93 -38.38
CA TYR A 119 37.29 -14.90 -37.07
C TYR A 119 37.15 -16.31 -36.48
N GLN A 120 37.72 -16.51 -35.30
CA GLN A 120 37.61 -17.76 -34.54
C GLN A 120 36.18 -18.04 -34.03
N THR A 121 35.37 -16.99 -33.82
CA THR A 121 34.01 -17.13 -33.31
C THR A 121 33.07 -16.18 -34.05
N VAL A 122 32.02 -16.74 -34.65
CA VAL A 122 30.91 -15.99 -35.22
C VAL A 122 29.63 -16.52 -34.59
N VAL A 123 28.86 -15.65 -33.94
CA VAL A 123 27.73 -16.07 -33.11
C VAL A 123 26.50 -15.21 -33.35
N HIS A 124 25.34 -15.87 -33.35
CA HIS A 124 24.03 -15.24 -33.33
C HIS A 124 23.36 -15.44 -31.96
N GLY A 125 22.83 -14.35 -31.39
CA GLY A 125 22.07 -14.39 -30.14
C GLY A 125 20.57 -14.41 -30.40
N THR A 126 19.86 -15.41 -29.89
CA THR A 126 18.41 -15.56 -30.05
C THR A 126 17.70 -15.92 -28.73
N TYR A 127 16.38 -16.04 -28.76
CA TYR A 127 15.51 -16.35 -27.62
C TYR A 127 14.92 -17.75 -27.73
N TYR A 128 14.50 -18.34 -26.60
CA TYR A 128 13.92 -19.70 -26.58
C TYR A 128 12.70 -19.86 -27.48
N ASN A 129 11.84 -18.84 -27.57
CA ASN A 129 10.63 -18.89 -28.39
C ASN A 129 10.92 -18.89 -29.89
N CYS A 130 12.08 -18.39 -30.32
CA CYS A 130 12.51 -18.40 -31.72
C CYS A 130 13.29 -19.68 -32.08
N TRP A 131 13.78 -20.43 -31.10
CA TRP A 131 14.63 -21.60 -31.33
C TRP A 131 13.95 -22.74 -32.10
N PRO A 132 12.68 -23.12 -31.84
CA PRO A 132 12.03 -24.20 -32.59
C PRO A 132 12.06 -23.98 -34.10
N GLN A 133 11.74 -22.75 -34.54
CA GLN A 133 11.75 -22.38 -35.95
C GLN A 133 13.18 -22.29 -36.51
N ILE A 134 14.13 -21.68 -35.77
CA ILE A 134 15.53 -21.56 -36.23
C ILE A 134 16.22 -22.93 -36.34
N LYS A 135 15.83 -23.89 -35.49
CA LYS A 135 16.34 -25.26 -35.54
C LYS A 135 15.92 -25.98 -36.82
N GLU A 136 14.74 -25.68 -37.34
CA GLU A 136 14.16 -26.31 -38.52
C GLU A 136 14.54 -25.59 -39.82
N GLU A 137 14.39 -24.27 -39.87
CA GLU A 137 14.54 -23.47 -41.08
C GLU A 137 15.91 -22.76 -41.20
N GLY A 138 16.66 -22.64 -40.09
CA GLY A 138 17.89 -21.84 -40.02
C GLY A 138 17.64 -20.37 -39.71
N LEU A 139 18.69 -19.55 -39.78
CA LEU A 139 18.58 -18.11 -39.55
C LEU A 139 18.10 -17.41 -40.82
N SER A 140 17.00 -16.66 -40.74
CA SER A 140 16.41 -15.92 -41.87
C SER A 140 16.80 -14.44 -41.86
N ARG A 141 17.08 -13.86 -43.03
CA ARG A 141 17.19 -12.40 -43.18
C ARG A 141 15.85 -11.67 -43.02
N MET A 142 14.72 -12.39 -43.07
CA MET A 142 13.35 -11.84 -43.01
C MET A 142 13.18 -10.70 -44.03
N LYS A 143 12.64 -9.54 -43.63
CA LYS A 143 12.49 -8.34 -44.49
C LYS A 143 13.78 -7.52 -44.67
N ARG A 144 14.94 -8.01 -44.20
CA ARG A 144 16.22 -7.29 -44.25
C ARG A 144 17.12 -7.80 -45.38
N ARG A 145 18.11 -7.01 -45.80
CA ARG A 145 19.13 -7.42 -46.78
C ARG A 145 20.11 -8.47 -46.23
N HIS A 146 20.45 -8.40 -44.93
CA HIS A 146 21.42 -9.29 -44.29
C HIS A 146 21.00 -9.80 -42.90
N ILE A 147 21.45 -11.01 -42.55
CA ILE A 147 21.44 -11.59 -41.20
C ILE A 147 22.62 -10.99 -40.42
N HIS A 148 22.36 -10.58 -39.17
CA HIS A 148 23.34 -9.94 -38.31
C HIS A 148 23.96 -10.93 -37.33
N LEU A 149 25.29 -10.94 -37.26
CA LEU A 149 26.11 -11.83 -36.46
C LEU A 149 27.16 -11.02 -35.70
N SER A 150 27.65 -11.56 -34.59
CA SER A 150 28.70 -10.96 -33.75
C SER A 150 29.98 -11.79 -33.80
N LYS A 151 31.11 -11.11 -33.55
CA LYS A 151 32.45 -11.70 -33.43
C LYS A 151 32.70 -12.42 -32.09
N GLY A 152 31.74 -12.36 -31.16
CA GLY A 152 31.89 -12.92 -29.83
C GLY A 152 30.59 -12.91 -29.02
N THR A 153 30.60 -13.60 -27.89
CA THR A 153 29.49 -13.63 -26.93
C THR A 153 29.51 -12.38 -26.05
N LEU A 154 28.47 -12.17 -25.23
CA LEU A 154 28.39 -11.01 -24.31
C LEU A 154 29.57 -10.93 -23.31
N ASP A 155 30.32 -12.01 -23.14
CA ASP A 155 31.43 -12.12 -22.18
C ASP A 155 32.79 -11.67 -22.75
N THR A 156 32.90 -11.39 -24.06
CA THR A 156 34.18 -11.11 -24.74
C THR A 156 34.41 -9.61 -25.07
N ASN A 157 33.70 -8.67 -24.44
CA ASN A 157 33.85 -7.20 -24.60
C ASN A 157 33.70 -6.64 -26.04
N VAL A 158 33.27 -7.42 -27.03
CA VAL A 158 32.99 -6.97 -28.40
C VAL A 158 31.47 -6.95 -28.59
N VAL A 159 30.87 -5.76 -28.51
CA VAL A 159 29.41 -5.57 -28.31
C VAL A 159 28.73 -4.92 -29.52
N SER A 160 28.89 -5.47 -30.72
CA SER A 160 28.05 -5.09 -31.85
C SER A 160 27.40 -6.32 -32.48
N GLY A 161 26.06 -6.33 -32.52
CA GLY A 161 25.26 -7.36 -33.20
C GLY A 161 24.37 -8.26 -32.34
N ILE A 162 24.65 -8.44 -31.03
CA ILE A 162 23.83 -9.29 -30.13
C ILE A 162 22.99 -8.45 -29.17
N ARG A 163 21.73 -8.87 -28.94
CA ARG A 163 20.85 -8.24 -27.93
C ARG A 163 21.25 -8.70 -26.52
N ASN A 164 21.32 -7.75 -25.58
CA ASN A 164 21.73 -7.99 -24.17
C ASN A 164 20.90 -9.03 -23.39
N ASN A 165 19.76 -9.45 -23.92
CA ASN A 165 18.86 -10.42 -23.30
C ASN A 165 18.75 -11.74 -24.08
N ALA A 166 19.65 -12.00 -25.03
CA ALA A 166 19.71 -13.29 -25.73
C ALA A 166 19.86 -14.45 -24.73
N GLN A 167 19.21 -15.57 -25.02
CA GLN A 167 19.13 -16.74 -24.14
C GLN A 167 19.89 -17.94 -24.71
N ILE A 168 20.09 -17.95 -26.03
CA ILE A 168 20.75 -19.01 -26.77
C ILE A 168 21.82 -18.38 -27.66
N TYR A 169 23.01 -18.98 -27.66
CA TYR A 169 24.05 -18.70 -28.64
C TYR A 169 24.08 -19.78 -29.70
N ILE A 170 24.03 -19.36 -30.96
CA ILE A 170 24.21 -20.21 -32.14
C ILE A 170 25.57 -19.85 -32.75
N PHE A 171 26.52 -20.77 -32.67
CA PHE A 171 27.85 -20.59 -33.22
C PHE A 171 27.87 -21.05 -34.68
N ILE A 172 28.41 -20.21 -35.56
CA ILE A 172 28.42 -20.43 -37.01
C ILE A 172 29.79 -20.95 -37.45
N ASN A 173 29.78 -22.01 -38.25
CA ASN A 173 30.96 -22.54 -38.93
C ASN A 173 31.28 -21.68 -40.15
N LEU A 174 32.06 -20.62 -39.93
CA LEU A 174 32.42 -19.66 -40.98
C LEU A 174 33.25 -20.33 -42.10
N VAL A 175 34.15 -21.26 -41.77
CA VAL A 175 35.00 -21.97 -42.74
C VAL A 175 34.15 -22.74 -43.74
N LYS A 176 33.21 -23.55 -43.23
CA LYS A 176 32.31 -24.36 -44.06
C LYS A 176 31.37 -23.48 -44.89
N ALA A 177 30.82 -22.43 -44.30
CA ALA A 177 29.89 -21.53 -44.99
C ALA A 177 30.57 -20.75 -46.14
N LEU A 178 31.82 -20.30 -45.96
CA LEU A 178 32.59 -19.65 -47.02
C LEU A 178 32.97 -20.63 -48.13
N ALA A 179 33.38 -21.85 -47.80
CA ALA A 179 33.73 -22.90 -48.77
C ALA A 179 32.54 -23.31 -49.66
N GLU A 180 31.33 -23.28 -49.09
CA GLU A 180 30.07 -23.55 -49.81
C GLU A 180 29.46 -22.28 -50.48
N GLY A 181 30.21 -21.18 -50.53
CA GLY A 181 29.87 -19.99 -51.32
C GLY A 181 28.94 -18.97 -50.64
N ILE A 182 28.68 -19.09 -49.33
CA ILE A 182 27.89 -18.10 -48.58
C ILE A 182 28.72 -16.83 -48.36
N LYS A 183 28.17 -15.68 -48.78
CA LYS A 183 28.87 -14.39 -48.68
C LYS A 183 28.74 -13.80 -47.28
N PHE A 184 29.87 -13.40 -46.71
CA PHE A 184 29.95 -12.65 -45.46
C PHE A 184 30.64 -11.31 -45.66
N TYR A 185 30.19 -10.32 -44.92
CA TYR A 185 30.66 -8.95 -44.95
C TYR A 185 30.90 -8.47 -43.53
N GLU A 186 31.79 -7.50 -43.39
CA GLU A 186 32.02 -6.77 -42.16
C GLU A 186 31.65 -5.30 -42.36
N SER A 187 30.82 -4.79 -41.46
CA SER A 187 30.53 -3.36 -41.40
C SER A 187 31.64 -2.60 -40.65
N VAL A 188 31.74 -1.29 -40.90
CA VAL A 188 32.66 -0.38 -40.18
C VAL A 188 32.51 -0.44 -38.65
N ASN A 189 31.32 -0.80 -38.14
CA ASN A 189 31.04 -0.97 -36.70
C ASN A 189 31.38 -2.37 -36.15
N GLY A 190 32.08 -3.19 -36.93
CA GLY A 190 32.52 -4.53 -36.54
C GLY A 190 31.42 -5.59 -36.46
N VAL A 191 30.21 -5.32 -36.96
CA VAL A 191 29.14 -6.34 -37.08
C VAL A 191 29.40 -7.19 -38.32
N ILE A 192 29.25 -8.51 -38.17
CA ILE A 192 29.33 -9.46 -39.29
C ILE A 192 27.93 -9.60 -39.91
N LEU A 193 27.87 -9.55 -41.24
CA LEU A 193 26.64 -9.59 -42.02
C LEU A 193 26.73 -10.70 -43.06
N THR A 194 25.64 -11.42 -43.29
CA THR A 194 25.54 -12.36 -44.41
C THR A 194 24.20 -12.24 -45.11
N THR A 195 24.19 -12.40 -46.42
CA THR A 195 22.95 -12.49 -47.21
C THR A 195 22.21 -13.82 -46.99
N GLY A 196 22.88 -14.84 -46.43
CA GLY A 196 22.42 -16.22 -46.47
C GLY A 196 22.56 -16.82 -47.87
N ASN A 197 21.96 -17.99 -48.08
CA ASN A 197 21.85 -18.67 -49.37
C ASN A 197 20.92 -17.92 -50.33
N ALA A 198 20.65 -18.47 -51.52
CA ALA A 198 19.77 -17.86 -52.52
C ALA A 198 18.34 -17.54 -51.99
N ALA A 199 17.86 -18.27 -50.98
CA ALA A 199 16.58 -18.04 -50.33
C ALA A 199 16.65 -17.05 -49.14
N GLY A 200 17.85 -16.57 -48.79
CA GLY A 200 18.06 -15.63 -47.67
C GLY A 200 18.20 -16.29 -46.30
N TYR A 201 18.55 -17.57 -46.26
CA TYR A 201 18.70 -18.36 -45.04
C TYR A 201 20.14 -18.81 -44.82
N LEU A 202 20.55 -18.85 -43.56
CA LEU A 202 21.72 -19.59 -43.12
C LEU A 202 21.23 -20.86 -42.43
N THR A 203 21.30 -21.98 -43.14
CA THR A 203 20.70 -23.25 -42.70
C THR A 203 21.41 -23.85 -41.48
N PRO A 204 20.74 -24.73 -40.71
CA PRO A 204 21.33 -25.33 -39.51
C PRO A 204 22.61 -26.14 -39.76
N ASN A 205 22.89 -26.56 -40.99
CA ASN A 205 24.10 -27.28 -41.39
C ASN A 205 25.41 -26.48 -41.18
N TYR A 206 25.28 -25.16 -41.00
CA TYR A 206 26.38 -24.26 -40.67
C TYR A 206 26.47 -23.95 -39.17
N PHE A 207 25.66 -24.57 -38.30
CA PHE A 207 25.73 -24.36 -36.86
C PHE A 207 26.73 -25.33 -36.24
N THR A 208 27.82 -24.81 -35.68
CA THR A 208 28.85 -25.64 -35.02
C THR A 208 28.38 -26.15 -33.67
N LYS A 209 27.77 -25.27 -32.87
CA LYS A 209 27.19 -25.62 -31.58
C LYS A 209 26.11 -24.62 -31.20
N VAL A 210 25.16 -25.10 -30.41
CA VAL A 210 24.11 -24.27 -29.82
C VAL A 210 24.17 -24.46 -28.32
N THR A 211 24.49 -23.38 -27.60
CA THR A 211 24.66 -23.45 -26.15
C THR A 211 23.58 -22.65 -25.47
N ASP A 212 22.93 -23.29 -24.50
CA ASP A 212 22.23 -22.57 -23.45
C ASP A 212 23.29 -21.81 -22.63
N ILE A 213 22.97 -20.58 -22.24
CA ILE A 213 23.87 -19.73 -21.45
C ILE A 213 23.97 -20.24 -19.99
N LYS A 214 23.42 -21.42 -19.64
CA LYS A 214 23.37 -21.96 -18.26
C LYS A 214 23.83 -23.43 -18.08
N THR A 215 25.04 -23.62 -17.48
CA THR A 215 25.52 -24.65 -16.49
C THR A 215 26.54 -25.76 -16.90
N GLY A 216 27.46 -26.18 -15.98
CA GLY A 216 28.66 -27.00 -16.28
C GLY A 216 29.23 -27.97 -15.19
N PHE A 217 28.57 -29.12 -14.95
CA PHE A 217 29.16 -30.41 -14.51
C PHE A 217 28.20 -31.58 -14.87
N PRO A 218 28.65 -32.86 -15.00
CA PRO A 218 27.81 -33.97 -15.47
C PRO A 218 26.65 -34.34 -14.54
N MET A 219 25.52 -34.77 -15.11
CA MET A 219 24.27 -35.04 -14.37
C MET A 219 24.33 -36.17 -13.33
N TYR A 220 25.32 -37.06 -13.41
CA TYR A 220 25.48 -38.19 -12.50
C TYR A 220 26.42 -37.92 -11.32
N THR A 221 26.94 -36.69 -11.20
CA THR A 221 27.86 -36.29 -10.11
C THR A 221 27.15 -36.35 -8.76
N GLN A 222 27.72 -37.11 -7.81
CA GLN A 222 27.20 -37.19 -6.43
C GLN A 222 27.80 -36.11 -5.53
N PRO A 223 27.14 -35.76 -4.42
CA PRO A 223 27.67 -34.80 -3.44
C PRO A 223 29.07 -35.18 -2.93
N GLU A 224 29.30 -36.46 -2.66
CA GLU A 224 30.56 -36.97 -2.11
C GLU A 224 31.74 -36.77 -3.08
N ASP A 225 31.47 -36.81 -4.39
CA ASP A 225 32.46 -36.55 -5.43
C ASP A 225 32.91 -35.08 -5.41
N LEU A 226 31.98 -34.16 -5.16
CA LEU A 226 32.26 -32.74 -5.04
C LEU A 226 33.00 -32.43 -3.74
N GLU A 227 32.63 -33.05 -2.62
CA GLU A 227 33.37 -32.90 -1.36
C GLU A 227 34.82 -33.37 -1.53
N LYS A 228 35.02 -34.51 -2.18
CA LYS A 228 36.36 -35.05 -2.46
C LYS A 228 37.18 -34.11 -3.34
N VAL A 229 36.62 -33.61 -4.45
CA VAL A 229 37.33 -32.70 -5.37
C VAL A 229 37.66 -31.36 -4.71
N PHE A 230 36.79 -30.83 -3.87
CA PHE A 230 36.99 -29.52 -3.22
C PHE A 230 37.70 -29.59 -1.87
N SER A 231 37.93 -30.78 -1.33
CA SER A 231 38.69 -31.00 -0.08
C SER A 231 40.16 -30.54 -0.16
N GLU A 232 40.75 -30.45 -1.37
CA GLU A 232 42.09 -29.88 -1.59
C GLU A 232 42.18 -28.42 -1.09
N PHE A 233 41.06 -27.69 -1.07
CA PHE A 233 41.03 -26.26 -0.73
C PHE A 233 40.68 -25.98 0.73
N GLY A 234 40.27 -27.00 1.51
CA GLY A 234 39.86 -26.84 2.89
C GLY A 234 38.75 -27.80 3.33
N THR A 235 38.21 -27.57 4.53
CA THR A 235 37.08 -28.37 5.03
C THR A 235 35.79 -27.89 4.37
N VAL A 236 35.31 -28.69 3.41
CA VAL A 236 34.18 -28.38 2.54
C VAL A 236 32.97 -29.25 2.86
N LYS A 237 31.78 -28.64 2.81
CA LYS A 237 30.49 -29.33 2.93
C LYS A 237 29.61 -28.97 1.75
N VAL A 238 28.96 -29.97 1.15
CA VAL A 238 28.00 -29.72 0.06
C VAL A 238 26.63 -29.39 0.66
N GLU A 239 26.19 -28.15 0.49
CA GLU A 239 24.89 -27.67 0.99
C GLU A 239 23.74 -28.05 0.04
N LYS A 240 24.02 -28.10 -1.27
CA LYS A 240 22.99 -28.38 -2.27
C LYS A 240 23.62 -28.87 -3.57
N VAL A 241 23.10 -29.96 -4.12
CA VAL A 241 23.40 -30.40 -5.49
C VAL A 241 22.11 -30.35 -6.32
N THR A 242 22.20 -29.76 -7.49
CA THR A 242 21.12 -29.78 -8.49
C THR A 242 21.69 -30.20 -9.83
N LYS A 243 20.79 -30.53 -10.78
CA LYS A 243 21.11 -30.78 -12.19
C LYS A 243 21.83 -29.62 -12.93
N ARG A 244 22.07 -28.49 -12.26
CA ARG A 244 22.46 -27.19 -12.83
C ARG A 244 23.58 -26.49 -12.06
N TYR A 245 23.67 -26.66 -10.75
CA TYR A 245 24.73 -26.08 -9.92
C TYR A 245 24.82 -26.82 -8.60
N ALA A 246 25.97 -26.69 -7.94
CA ALA A 246 26.18 -27.13 -6.58
C ALA A 246 26.59 -25.93 -5.71
N THR A 247 26.21 -25.96 -4.44
CA THR A 247 26.60 -24.98 -3.44
C THR A 247 27.46 -25.65 -2.38
N LEU A 248 28.65 -25.11 -2.17
CA LEU A 248 29.67 -25.62 -1.26
C LEU A 248 29.91 -24.57 -0.17
N SER A 249 29.96 -24.99 1.09
CA SER A 249 30.36 -24.17 2.23
C SER A 249 31.76 -24.59 2.68
N PHE A 250 32.61 -23.60 2.99
CA PHE A 250 33.97 -23.80 3.53
C PHE A 250 34.05 -23.25 4.95
N SER A 251 34.96 -23.79 5.74
CA SER A 251 35.11 -23.42 7.14
C SER A 251 35.72 -22.03 7.34
N SER A 252 36.47 -21.53 6.34
CA SER A 252 37.03 -20.17 6.33
C SER A 252 36.86 -19.44 4.99
N ASN A 253 36.88 -18.10 5.04
CA ASN A 253 36.79 -17.24 3.85
C ASN A 253 38.05 -17.35 2.95
N GLU A 254 39.18 -17.74 3.54
CA GLU A 254 40.45 -17.95 2.83
C GLU A 254 40.41 -19.21 1.96
N GLU A 255 39.87 -20.31 2.48
CA GLU A 255 39.62 -21.57 1.74
C GLU A 255 38.67 -21.35 0.55
N ALA A 256 37.56 -20.61 0.76
CA ALA A 256 36.60 -20.29 -0.30
C ALA A 256 37.21 -19.43 -1.43
N LYS A 257 38.11 -18.50 -1.09
CA LYS A 257 38.85 -17.69 -2.06
C LYS A 257 39.86 -18.53 -2.84
N ALA A 258 40.52 -19.50 -2.19
CA ALA A 258 41.45 -20.41 -2.85
C ALA A 258 40.75 -21.25 -3.95
N ALA A 259 39.57 -21.79 -3.65
CA ALA A 259 38.75 -22.53 -4.62
C ALA A 259 38.27 -21.63 -5.78
N THR A 260 37.89 -20.39 -5.48
CA THR A 260 37.43 -19.41 -6.49
C THR A 260 38.57 -18.95 -7.41
N ASN A 261 39.80 -18.79 -6.89
CA ASN A 261 40.94 -18.36 -7.70
C ASN A 261 41.39 -19.43 -8.70
N LYS A 262 41.09 -20.71 -8.45
CA LYS A 262 41.36 -21.84 -9.36
C LYS A 262 40.14 -22.28 -10.19
N SER A 263 39.08 -21.46 -10.25
CA SER A 263 37.74 -21.67 -10.87
C SER A 263 37.66 -22.15 -12.33
N MET A 264 38.77 -22.39 -13.01
CA MET A 264 38.81 -22.89 -14.39
C MET A 264 39.85 -24.00 -14.59
N LYS A 265 40.39 -24.54 -13.49
CA LYS A 265 41.38 -25.64 -13.48
C LYS A 265 40.86 -26.87 -12.75
N ILE A 266 39.68 -26.77 -12.15
CA ILE A 266 39.04 -27.84 -11.39
C ILE A 266 38.19 -28.64 -12.35
N THR A 267 38.39 -29.96 -12.37
CA THR A 267 37.63 -30.88 -13.22
C THR A 267 36.83 -31.85 -12.38
N VAL A 268 35.59 -32.11 -12.81
CA VAL A 268 34.70 -33.10 -12.21
C VAL A 268 34.27 -34.05 -13.33
N TYR A 269 34.72 -35.31 -13.26
CA TYR A 269 34.57 -36.30 -14.34
C TYR A 269 35.02 -35.80 -15.73
N GLY A 270 36.13 -35.04 -15.78
CA GLY A 270 36.72 -34.53 -17.02
C GLY A 270 36.12 -33.22 -17.53
N GLU A 271 35.02 -32.74 -16.95
CA GLU A 271 34.41 -31.45 -17.27
C GLU A 271 34.98 -30.34 -16.39
N ILE A 272 35.33 -29.20 -16.98
CA ILE A 272 35.86 -28.04 -16.25
C ILE A 272 34.70 -27.33 -15.55
N VAL A 273 34.79 -27.22 -14.23
CA VAL A 273 33.72 -26.61 -13.41
C VAL A 273 34.05 -25.17 -13.07
N CYS A 274 33.07 -24.28 -13.28
CA CYS A 274 33.21 -22.86 -12.96
C CYS A 274 32.79 -22.59 -11.51
N VAL A 275 33.76 -22.17 -10.69
CA VAL A 275 33.59 -21.89 -9.25
C VAL A 275 33.47 -20.39 -9.04
N LYS A 276 32.30 -19.90 -8.64
CA LYS A 276 32.10 -18.47 -8.39
C LYS A 276 31.88 -18.24 -6.90
N PRO A 277 32.35 -17.10 -6.35
CA PRO A 277 32.12 -16.82 -4.95
C PRO A 277 30.61 -16.70 -4.73
N PHE A 278 30.09 -17.63 -3.94
CA PHE A 278 28.68 -17.71 -3.61
C PHE A 278 28.51 -17.16 -2.20
N TYR A 279 28.27 -15.86 -2.14
CA TYR A 279 27.73 -15.27 -0.94
C TYR A 279 26.28 -15.73 -0.86
N THR A 280 25.88 -16.35 0.26
CA THR A 280 24.47 -16.46 0.58
C THR A 280 23.89 -15.06 0.53
N LYS A 281 23.23 -14.73 -0.58
CA LYS A 281 22.27 -13.63 -0.57
C LYS A 281 21.36 -13.96 0.60
N PRO A 282 21.13 -13.05 1.57
CA PRO A 282 19.95 -13.19 2.40
C PRO A 282 18.79 -13.41 1.43
N LEU A 283 18.04 -14.49 1.61
CA LEU A 283 17.02 -15.00 0.70
C LEU A 283 16.24 -13.88 -0.01
N ILE A 284 16.69 -13.50 -1.22
CA ILE A 284 15.86 -12.77 -2.19
C ILE A 284 15.30 -13.83 -3.11
N VAL A 285 14.16 -14.37 -2.67
CA VAL A 285 13.14 -14.93 -3.54
C VAL A 285 12.80 -13.85 -4.57
N THR A 286 13.16 -14.02 -5.85
CA THR A 286 12.34 -13.41 -6.90
C THR A 286 11.00 -14.12 -6.85
N PRO A 287 9.89 -13.43 -6.54
CA PRO A 287 8.60 -14.05 -6.55
C PRO A 287 8.36 -14.62 -7.95
N LYS A 288 7.78 -15.82 -8.02
CA LYS A 288 6.82 -16.12 -9.10
C LYS A 288 5.96 -14.86 -9.28
N LYS A 289 5.52 -14.53 -10.49
CA LYS A 289 4.41 -13.58 -10.70
C LYS A 289 3.15 -14.15 -10.02
N GLU A 290 3.11 -14.13 -8.70
CA GLU A 290 1.90 -13.89 -7.96
C GLU A 290 1.67 -12.39 -8.13
N LYS A 291 0.53 -12.03 -8.73
CA LYS A 291 -0.02 -10.68 -8.61
C LYS A 291 0.17 -10.28 -7.13
N PRO A 292 0.60 -9.04 -6.81
CA PRO A 292 0.66 -8.61 -5.42
C PRO A 292 -0.69 -8.96 -4.80
N LYS A 293 -0.67 -9.93 -3.87
CA LYS A 293 -1.86 -10.41 -3.21
C LYS A 293 -2.37 -9.20 -2.47
N SER A 294 -3.39 -8.55 -3.03
CA SER A 294 -4.15 -7.51 -2.36
C SER A 294 -4.49 -8.03 -0.96
N LYS A 295 -3.91 -7.44 0.08
CA LYS A 295 -4.18 -7.76 1.50
C LYS A 295 -4.17 -9.27 1.79
N LYS A 296 -3.00 -9.93 1.80
CA LYS A 296 -2.83 -10.98 2.83
C LYS A 296 -2.78 -10.21 4.14
N GLY A 297 -3.87 -10.27 4.91
CA GLY A 297 -3.96 -9.61 6.21
C GLY A 297 -2.74 -9.97 7.04
N ARG A 298 -2.14 -8.97 7.69
CA ARG A 298 -1.06 -9.21 8.65
C ARG A 298 -1.59 -10.22 9.67
N THR A 299 -1.06 -11.43 9.68
CA THR A 299 -1.52 -12.45 10.62
C THR A 299 -0.97 -12.07 11.99
N ILE A 300 -1.84 -11.52 12.84
CA ILE A 300 -1.58 -11.44 14.27
C ILE A 300 -1.31 -12.89 14.72
N LEU A 301 -0.20 -13.14 15.41
CA LEU A 301 0.07 -14.46 15.98
C LEU A 301 -1.11 -14.83 16.89
N GLY A 302 -1.75 -15.95 16.62
CA GLY A 302 -2.94 -16.36 17.35
C GLY A 302 -2.56 -16.65 18.81
N PRO A 303 -3.37 -16.23 19.80
CA PRO A 303 -3.03 -16.51 21.20
C PRO A 303 -3.01 -18.02 21.50
N HIS A 304 -3.65 -18.85 20.67
CA HIS A 304 -3.58 -20.30 20.71
C HIS A 304 -2.21 -20.89 20.34
N GLU A 305 -1.37 -20.13 19.65
CA GLU A 305 -0.02 -20.54 19.22
C GLU A 305 1.04 -20.23 20.28
N ILE A 306 0.67 -19.54 21.37
CA ILE A 306 1.56 -19.14 22.45
C ILE A 306 1.38 -20.09 23.64
N LEU A 307 2.49 -20.51 24.24
CA LEU A 307 2.48 -21.33 25.46
C LEU A 307 2.03 -20.48 26.66
N LEU A 308 0.77 -20.64 27.06
CA LEU A 308 0.15 -19.97 28.21
C LEU A 308 -0.01 -20.92 29.43
N SER A 309 1.04 -21.68 29.72
CA SER A 309 1.14 -22.56 30.91
C SER A 309 2.22 -22.05 31.86
N GLY A 310 2.13 -22.40 33.15
CA GLY A 310 3.10 -22.00 34.16
C GLY A 310 2.66 -20.78 34.96
N GLU A 311 3.62 -20.10 35.60
CA GLU A 311 3.37 -18.86 36.34
C GLU A 311 3.09 -17.69 35.41
N PHE A 312 2.48 -16.61 35.93
CA PHE A 312 2.13 -15.44 35.12
C PHE A 312 3.35 -14.84 34.39
N ASP A 313 4.50 -14.74 35.06
CA ASP A 313 5.70 -14.13 34.49
C ASP A 313 6.29 -14.97 33.35
N GLU A 314 6.24 -16.31 33.45
CA GLU A 314 6.65 -17.22 32.37
C GLU A 314 5.73 -17.07 31.15
N GLN A 315 4.42 -16.98 31.38
CA GLN A 315 3.45 -16.75 30.31
C GLN A 315 3.64 -15.38 29.66
N LEU A 316 3.93 -14.33 30.46
CA LEU A 316 4.23 -12.99 29.98
C LEU A 316 5.46 -13.02 29.07
N GLU A 317 6.56 -13.64 29.50
CA GLU A 317 7.78 -13.74 28.69
C GLU A 317 7.51 -14.46 27.37
N ASN A 318 6.77 -15.57 27.38
CA ASN A 318 6.37 -16.29 26.17
C ASN A 318 5.56 -15.39 25.21
N VAL A 319 4.63 -14.60 25.74
CA VAL A 319 3.86 -13.63 24.94
C VAL A 319 4.78 -12.56 24.36
N LEU A 320 5.67 -11.97 25.17
CA LEU A 320 6.59 -10.92 24.74
C LEU A 320 7.55 -11.41 23.65
N MET A 321 8.18 -12.58 23.84
CA MET A 321 9.06 -13.20 22.85
C MET A 321 8.33 -13.49 21.52
N ALA A 322 7.05 -13.86 21.60
CA ALA A 322 6.24 -14.15 20.44
C ALA A 322 5.94 -12.88 19.61
N ILE A 323 5.62 -11.76 20.26
CA ILE A 323 5.10 -10.54 19.60
C ILE A 323 6.17 -9.48 19.29
N ARG A 324 7.21 -9.35 20.12
CA ARG A 324 8.21 -8.28 20.01
C ARG A 324 9.09 -8.45 18.77
N LEU A 325 9.57 -7.33 18.25
CA LEU A 325 10.61 -7.30 17.23
C LEU A 325 11.94 -7.76 17.84
N THR A 326 12.71 -8.56 17.10
CA THR A 326 14.09 -8.89 17.49
C THR A 326 15.03 -7.73 17.20
N GLN A 327 16.20 -7.72 17.84
CA GLN A 327 17.22 -6.70 17.59
C GLN A 327 17.62 -6.63 16.10
N GLU A 328 17.77 -7.79 15.44
CA GLU A 328 18.07 -7.87 14.00
C GLU A 328 16.95 -7.27 13.13
N GLU A 329 15.68 -7.44 13.52
CA GLU A 329 14.55 -6.83 12.82
C GLU A 329 14.54 -5.31 12.98
N VAL A 330 14.86 -4.80 14.17
CA VAL A 330 14.97 -3.36 14.45
C VAL A 330 16.12 -2.73 13.66
N GLU A 331 17.26 -3.41 13.57
CA GLU A 331 18.41 -2.95 12.76
C GLU A 331 18.05 -2.83 11.28
N LYS A 332 17.38 -3.84 10.71
CA LYS A 332 16.87 -3.77 9.33
C LYS A 332 15.87 -2.63 9.11
N ILE A 333 15.06 -2.31 10.12
CA ILE A 333 14.13 -1.17 10.06
C ILE A 333 14.89 0.16 10.19
N THR A 334 16.08 0.17 10.77
CA THR A 334 16.93 1.37 10.81
C THR A 334 17.48 1.71 9.42
N ASP A 335 17.80 0.71 8.61
CA ASP A 335 18.21 0.89 7.21
C ASP A 335 17.12 1.59 6.38
N LEU A 336 15.84 1.32 6.65
CA LEU A 336 14.71 2.02 6.01
C LEU A 336 14.82 3.54 6.14
N TYR A 337 15.09 4.05 7.34
CA TYR A 337 15.17 5.50 7.55
C TYR A 337 16.39 6.10 6.86
N SER A 338 17.51 5.37 6.85
CA SER A 338 18.72 5.77 6.12
C SER A 338 18.49 5.82 4.61
N ASP A 339 17.78 4.84 4.06
CA ASP A 339 17.43 4.79 2.63
C ASP A 339 16.44 5.90 2.25
N LEU A 340 15.44 6.15 3.10
CA LEU A 340 14.51 7.26 2.93
C LEU A 340 15.24 8.61 2.90
N GLU A 341 16.15 8.82 3.85
CA GLU A 341 16.93 10.04 3.93
C GLU A 341 17.79 10.24 2.69
N GLN A 342 18.58 9.24 2.31
CA GLN A 342 19.46 9.30 1.14
C GLN A 342 18.69 9.61 -0.16
N VAL A 343 17.53 8.97 -0.34
CA VAL A 343 16.72 9.16 -1.55
C VAL A 343 16.07 10.55 -1.58
N LEU A 344 15.58 11.05 -0.44
CA LEU A 344 14.91 12.35 -0.37
C LEU A 344 15.90 13.53 -0.37
N GLN A 345 17.15 13.32 0.04
CA GLN A 345 18.20 14.35 -0.05
C GLN A 345 18.46 14.83 -1.49
N VAL A 346 18.12 14.04 -2.51
CA VAL A 346 18.20 14.45 -3.93
C VAL A 346 17.31 15.68 -4.20
N ILE A 347 16.15 15.77 -3.55
CA ILE A 347 15.23 16.91 -3.70
C ILE A 347 15.49 17.95 -2.61
N TRP A 348 15.76 17.50 -1.39
CA TRP A 348 15.93 18.36 -0.23
C TRP A 348 17.27 18.06 0.46
N PRO A 349 18.38 18.62 -0.04
CA PRO A 349 19.70 18.43 0.58
C PRO A 349 19.68 18.82 2.07
N GLY A 350 20.14 17.91 2.92
CA GLY A 350 20.13 18.09 4.37
C GLY A 350 18.78 17.80 5.05
N CYS A 351 17.80 17.20 4.37
CA CYS A 351 16.64 16.65 5.06
C CYS A 351 17.03 15.46 5.95
N MET A 352 16.31 15.29 7.06
CA MET A 352 16.52 14.19 8.01
C MET A 352 15.28 13.32 8.09
N ALA A 353 15.47 12.00 8.06
CA ALA A 353 14.40 11.04 8.31
C ALA A 353 14.33 10.73 9.81
N ILE A 354 13.31 11.25 10.49
CA ILE A 354 13.18 11.11 11.95
C ILE A 354 12.13 10.03 12.25
N PRO A 355 12.54 8.88 12.80
CA PRO A 355 11.60 7.81 13.12
C PRO A 355 10.73 8.22 14.31
N PHE A 356 9.48 7.76 14.32
CA PHE A 356 8.58 7.89 15.46
C PHE A 356 7.61 6.70 15.53
N GLY A 357 6.68 6.73 16.49
CA GLY A 357 5.62 5.73 16.61
C GLY A 357 6.02 4.49 17.41
N SER A 358 5.33 3.38 17.13
CA SER A 358 5.39 2.19 17.99
C SER A 358 6.77 1.55 18.05
N ILE A 359 7.50 1.52 16.93
CA ILE A 359 8.84 0.91 16.88
C ILE A 359 9.82 1.69 17.75
N THR A 360 9.82 3.03 17.65
CA THR A 360 10.73 3.88 18.41
C THR A 360 10.46 3.92 19.91
N THR A 361 9.24 3.59 20.34
CA THR A 361 8.82 3.61 21.75
C THR A 361 9.02 2.26 22.45
N GLY A 362 9.54 1.25 21.75
CA GLY A 362 9.62 -0.12 22.24
C GLY A 362 8.30 -0.89 22.19
N LEU A 363 7.19 -0.26 21.77
CA LEU A 363 5.86 -0.86 21.60
C LEU A 363 5.67 -1.56 20.23
N GLY A 364 6.75 -1.64 19.45
CA GLY A 364 6.77 -2.26 18.13
C GLY A 364 6.61 -3.77 18.22
N VAL A 365 5.62 -4.30 17.52
CA VAL A 365 5.42 -5.74 17.35
C VAL A 365 5.71 -6.13 15.91
N LYS A 366 5.88 -7.42 15.61
CA LYS A 366 6.24 -7.92 14.25
C LYS A 366 5.33 -7.44 13.11
N CYS A 367 4.10 -7.01 13.41
CA CYS A 367 3.14 -6.48 12.44
C CYS A 367 3.01 -4.94 12.43
N SER A 368 3.82 -4.24 13.23
CA SER A 368 3.82 -2.78 13.31
C SER A 368 4.33 -2.12 12.03
N ASP A 369 3.74 -0.96 11.72
CA ASP A 369 4.26 -0.06 10.70
C ASP A 369 5.43 0.76 11.27
N ALA A 370 6.35 1.14 10.39
CA ALA A 370 7.36 2.15 10.66
C ALA A 370 6.78 3.54 10.36
N ASP A 371 6.93 4.49 11.28
CA ASP A 371 6.45 5.86 11.07
C ASP A 371 7.65 6.80 10.96
N CYS A 372 7.64 7.68 9.96
CA CYS A 372 8.77 8.57 9.70
C CYS A 372 8.32 10.00 9.39
N PHE A 373 8.89 10.96 10.12
CA PHE A 373 8.75 12.38 9.85
C PHE A 373 9.98 12.87 9.07
N ILE A 374 9.76 13.46 7.91
CA ILE A 374 10.84 14.03 7.11
C ILE A 374 11.02 15.51 7.47
N GLN A 375 12.09 15.82 8.20
CA GLN A 375 12.44 17.18 8.54
C GLN A 375 13.16 17.83 7.36
N ILE A 376 12.47 18.73 6.67
CA ILE A 376 13.05 19.56 5.60
C ILE A 376 13.69 20.81 6.22
N PRO A 377 14.93 21.19 5.83
CA PRO A 377 15.59 22.41 6.28
C PRO A 377 14.75 23.66 6.02
N ASN A 378 14.76 24.61 6.96
CA ASN A 378 13.92 25.82 6.88
C ASN A 378 14.09 26.60 5.58
N LYS A 379 15.33 26.68 5.05
CA LYS A 379 15.64 27.36 3.77
C LYS A 379 14.93 26.74 2.56
N LEU A 380 14.51 25.47 2.65
CA LEU A 380 13.87 24.73 1.58
C LEU A 380 12.36 24.55 1.80
N ARG A 381 11.82 25.03 2.94
CA ARG A 381 10.39 25.01 3.23
C ARG A 381 9.70 26.16 2.49
N HIS A 382 8.73 25.82 1.66
CA HIS A 382 7.85 26.75 0.96
C HIS A 382 6.38 26.42 1.28
N SER A 383 5.55 27.45 1.46
CA SER A 383 4.14 27.30 1.88
C SER A 383 3.28 26.51 0.88
N ASN A 384 3.57 26.60 -0.43
CA ASN A 384 2.78 25.96 -1.49
C ASN A 384 3.43 24.67 -2.05
N ASN A 385 4.40 24.09 -1.35
CA ASN A 385 5.07 22.88 -1.85
C ASN A 385 4.26 21.62 -1.54
N ASN A 386 3.85 20.92 -2.59
CA ASN A 386 3.28 19.58 -2.48
C ASN A 386 4.39 18.54 -2.19
N TYR A 387 4.89 18.52 -0.95
CA TYR A 387 5.97 17.64 -0.50
C TYR A 387 5.62 16.17 -0.74
N ILE A 388 4.36 15.78 -0.50
CA ILE A 388 3.88 14.41 -0.69
C ILE A 388 4.06 13.96 -2.14
N MET A 389 3.60 14.76 -3.10
CA MET A 389 3.69 14.37 -4.51
C MET A 389 5.13 14.40 -5.04
N LYS A 390 5.98 15.32 -4.54
CA LYS A 390 7.40 15.35 -4.88
C LYS A 390 8.14 14.13 -4.34
N ALA A 391 7.95 13.80 -3.06
CA ALA A 391 8.54 12.62 -2.44
C ALA A 391 8.07 11.34 -3.14
N ARG A 392 6.77 11.20 -3.41
CA ARG A 392 6.22 10.07 -4.18
C ARG A 392 6.96 9.85 -5.49
N ARG A 393 7.18 10.91 -6.30
CA ARG A 393 7.82 10.78 -7.62
C ARG A 393 9.23 10.22 -7.50
N VAL A 394 10.00 10.70 -6.53
CA VAL A 394 11.38 10.23 -6.33
C VAL A 394 11.41 8.84 -5.75
N LEU A 395 10.61 8.54 -4.72
CA LEU A 395 10.50 7.19 -4.17
C LEU A 395 10.11 6.15 -5.25
N GLN A 396 9.23 6.52 -6.20
CA GLN A 396 8.83 5.66 -7.33
C GLN A 396 9.95 5.35 -8.33
N MET A 397 11.02 6.15 -8.36
CA MET A 397 12.20 5.89 -9.19
C MET A 397 13.10 4.81 -8.58
N HIS A 398 13.03 4.60 -7.26
CA HIS A 398 13.86 3.64 -6.52
C HIS A 398 13.12 2.31 -6.26
N LYS A 399 12.70 1.63 -7.34
CA LYS A 399 11.90 0.38 -7.28
C LYS A 399 12.58 -0.83 -6.61
N ILE A 400 13.89 -0.75 -6.38
CA ILE A 400 14.65 -1.78 -5.67
C ILE A 400 14.45 -1.63 -4.15
N LEU A 401 14.21 -0.40 -3.68
CA LEU A 401 14.05 -0.07 -2.27
C LEU A 401 12.58 0.03 -1.87
N PHE A 402 11.74 0.66 -2.70
CA PHE A 402 10.36 0.97 -2.35
C PHE A 402 9.33 0.40 -3.34
N SER A 403 8.23 -0.10 -2.80
CA SER A 403 7.01 -0.50 -3.53
C SER A 403 5.75 0.02 -2.82
N ASP A 404 4.57 -0.21 -3.41
CA ASP A 404 3.26 0.15 -2.85
C ASP A 404 3.14 1.59 -2.33
N ILE A 405 3.72 2.54 -3.06
CA ILE A 405 3.73 3.97 -2.70
C ILE A 405 2.36 4.59 -2.99
N VAL A 406 1.60 4.87 -1.93
CA VAL A 406 0.24 5.44 -1.97
C VAL A 406 0.22 6.75 -1.19
N PRO A 407 0.05 7.91 -1.85
CA PRO A 407 -0.15 9.17 -1.16
C PRO A 407 -1.58 9.27 -0.61
N ILE A 408 -1.73 9.82 0.60
CA ILE A 408 -3.02 10.08 1.25
C ILE A 408 -3.00 11.55 1.71
N PRO A 409 -3.22 12.51 0.79
CA PRO A 409 -3.09 13.93 1.10
C PRO A 409 -4.27 14.49 1.91
N GLN A 410 -5.47 13.88 1.81
CA GLN A 410 -6.70 14.38 2.44
C GLN A 410 -6.87 13.99 3.92
N ALA A 411 -5.92 13.23 4.49
CA ALA A 411 -5.97 12.90 5.92
C ALA A 411 -5.59 14.12 6.77
N ASN A 412 -6.12 14.21 8.00
CA ASN A 412 -5.79 15.26 8.98
C ASN A 412 -4.28 15.51 9.11
N THR A 413 -3.50 14.43 9.08
CA THR A 413 -2.05 14.47 8.85
C THR A 413 -1.77 13.83 7.50
N PRO A 414 -1.43 14.61 6.46
CA PRO A 414 -1.12 14.08 5.15
C PRO A 414 0.08 13.12 5.21
N ILE A 415 -0.06 11.93 4.62
CA ILE A 415 0.96 10.87 4.64
C ILE A 415 1.21 10.23 3.28
N ILE A 416 2.37 9.57 3.14
CA ILE A 416 2.65 8.59 2.08
C ILE A 416 2.79 7.23 2.75
N LYS A 417 1.94 6.27 2.38
CA LYS A 417 2.17 4.87 2.72
C LYS A 417 3.09 4.26 1.68
N LEU A 418 4.10 3.52 2.10
CA LEU A 418 4.96 2.75 1.20
C LEU A 418 5.37 1.42 1.84
N TYR A 419 5.97 0.55 1.04
CA TYR A 419 6.60 -0.67 1.49
C TYR A 419 8.08 -0.63 1.17
N HIS A 420 8.93 -0.90 2.16
CA HIS A 420 10.36 -0.98 2.00
C HIS A 420 10.80 -2.43 1.83
N ILE A 421 11.39 -2.73 0.69
CA ILE A 421 11.68 -4.07 0.21
C ILE A 421 12.81 -4.74 1.02
N PRO A 422 13.95 -4.06 1.31
CA PRO A 422 15.02 -4.65 2.12
C PRO A 422 14.59 -5.03 3.53
N SER A 423 13.92 -4.11 4.25
CA SER A 423 13.48 -4.35 5.64
C SER A 423 12.18 -5.14 5.74
N ARG A 424 11.47 -5.32 4.61
CA ARG A 424 10.14 -5.94 4.52
C ARG A 424 9.09 -5.24 5.39
N THR A 425 9.21 -3.93 5.56
CA THR A 425 8.40 -3.14 6.49
C THR A 425 7.53 -2.14 5.73
N HIS A 426 6.29 -1.98 6.16
CA HIS A 426 5.46 -0.87 5.72
C HIS A 426 5.88 0.41 6.44
N CYS A 427 5.88 1.54 5.74
CA CYS A 427 6.22 2.82 6.30
C CYS A 427 5.19 3.90 5.97
N ASP A 428 4.76 4.65 6.98
CA ASP A 428 3.95 5.86 6.84
C ASP A 428 4.87 7.08 6.98
N LEU A 429 4.97 7.89 5.92
CA LEU A 429 5.82 9.09 5.89
C LEU A 429 4.98 10.34 5.99
N THR A 430 5.37 11.27 6.84
CA THR A 430 4.74 12.59 6.96
C THR A 430 5.75 13.73 6.85
N PHE A 431 5.28 14.87 6.35
CA PHE A 431 6.04 16.11 6.20
C PHE A 431 5.43 17.27 7.01
N LYS A 432 4.26 17.05 7.63
CA LYS A 432 3.45 18.12 8.22
C LYS A 432 4.07 18.65 9.50
N THR A 433 4.24 17.78 10.50
CA THR A 433 4.55 18.18 11.86
C THR A 433 5.45 17.17 12.58
N PRO A 434 6.41 17.64 13.40
CA PRO A 434 7.18 16.78 14.30
C PRO A 434 6.44 16.40 15.58
N LEU A 435 5.17 16.81 15.78
CA LEU A 435 4.41 16.46 17.00
C LEU A 435 4.36 14.95 17.25
N GLY A 436 4.24 14.12 16.21
CA GLY A 436 4.30 12.66 16.32
C GLY A 436 5.63 12.16 16.91
N THR A 437 6.74 12.80 16.56
CA THR A 437 8.06 12.53 17.14
C THR A 437 8.11 12.93 18.61
N CYS A 438 7.58 14.10 18.97
CA CYS A 438 7.53 14.56 20.36
C CYS A 438 6.68 13.65 21.24
N ASN A 439 5.49 13.26 20.77
CA ASN A 439 4.61 12.32 21.47
C ASN A 439 5.29 10.97 21.67
N SER A 440 6.00 10.48 20.64
CA SER A 440 6.76 9.23 20.74
C SER A 440 7.90 9.35 21.75
N HIS A 441 8.60 10.49 21.79
CA HIS A 441 9.65 10.73 22.79
C HIS A 441 9.08 10.77 24.22
N LEU A 442 7.91 11.37 24.42
CA LEU A 442 7.21 11.35 25.72
C LEU A 442 6.83 9.94 26.14
N ILE A 443 6.24 9.15 25.23
CA ILE A 443 5.87 7.75 25.49
C ILE A 443 7.12 6.94 25.85
N ASP A 444 8.18 7.06 25.05
CA ASP A 444 9.45 6.38 25.28
C ASP A 444 10.00 6.69 26.69
N PHE A 445 10.08 7.97 27.03
CA PHE A 445 10.54 8.42 28.35
C PHE A 445 9.66 7.88 29.48
N LEU A 446 8.34 7.95 29.36
CA LEU A 446 7.42 7.52 30.42
C LEU A 446 7.43 6.00 30.61
N LEU A 447 7.40 5.21 29.52
CA LEU A 447 7.33 3.75 29.61
C LEU A 447 8.66 3.10 30.02
N HIS A 448 9.79 3.79 29.85
CA HIS A 448 11.09 3.32 30.33
C HIS A 448 11.46 3.85 31.72
N ALA A 449 10.59 4.67 32.35
CA ALA A 449 10.80 5.16 33.71
C ALA A 449 10.70 4.03 34.76
N ASP A 450 9.97 2.95 34.46
CA ASP A 450 9.85 1.78 35.32
C ASP A 450 9.79 0.50 34.47
N PRO A 451 10.55 -0.56 34.81
CA PRO A 451 10.72 -1.76 33.99
C PRO A 451 9.41 -2.55 33.77
N ARG A 452 8.39 -2.34 34.60
CA ARG A 452 7.09 -3.04 34.50
C ARG A 452 6.20 -2.47 33.39
N LEU A 453 6.41 -1.21 32.98
CA LEU A 453 5.45 -0.47 32.17
C LEU A 453 5.47 -0.86 30.70
N LEU A 454 6.65 -1.12 30.14
CA LEU A 454 6.78 -1.56 28.76
C LEU A 454 6.16 -2.96 28.53
N PRO A 455 6.44 -3.99 29.36
CA PRO A 455 5.72 -5.27 29.32
C PRO A 455 4.20 -5.12 29.45
N LEU A 456 3.73 -4.32 30.41
CA LEU A 456 2.31 -4.04 30.61
C LEU A 456 1.67 -3.46 29.34
N ALA A 457 2.29 -2.44 28.75
CA ALA A 457 1.76 -1.75 27.58
C ALA A 457 1.73 -2.66 26.34
N LEU A 458 2.76 -3.49 26.13
CA LEU A 458 2.80 -4.49 25.07
C LEU A 458 1.69 -5.55 25.23
N LEU A 459 1.45 -6.00 26.46
CA LEU A 459 0.44 -6.99 26.75
C LEU A 459 -0.98 -6.45 26.54
N VAL A 460 -1.27 -5.23 27.03
CA VAL A 460 -2.56 -4.55 26.79
C VAL A 460 -2.77 -4.32 25.29
N ARG A 461 -1.72 -3.92 24.56
CA ARG A 461 -1.77 -3.78 23.10
C ARG A 461 -2.08 -5.10 22.41
N TYR A 462 -1.43 -6.19 22.80
CA TYR A 462 -1.66 -7.51 22.21
C TYR A 462 -3.07 -8.02 22.51
N TRP A 463 -3.53 -7.90 23.77
CA TRP A 463 -4.92 -8.16 24.15
C TRP A 463 -5.90 -7.39 23.26
N ALA A 464 -5.61 -6.12 22.99
CA ALA A 464 -6.44 -5.28 22.14
C ALA A 464 -6.50 -5.71 20.67
N GLN A 465 -5.39 -6.23 20.16
CA GLN A 465 -5.28 -6.82 18.83
C GLN A 465 -6.07 -8.13 18.74
N VAL A 466 -5.94 -9.01 19.74
CA VAL A 466 -6.63 -10.31 19.81
C VAL A 466 -8.15 -10.16 19.80
N HIS A 467 -8.67 -9.20 20.55
CA HIS A 467 -10.11 -8.90 20.56
C HIS A 467 -10.58 -8.05 19.38
N GLY A 468 -9.65 -7.61 18.53
CA GLY A 468 -9.96 -6.90 17.30
C GLY A 468 -10.61 -5.54 17.50
N PHE A 469 -10.30 -4.81 18.57
CA PHE A 469 -10.77 -3.43 18.76
C PHE A 469 -9.70 -2.37 18.48
N THR A 470 -8.52 -2.78 18.00
CA THR A 470 -7.54 -1.87 17.37
C THR A 470 -7.68 -1.85 15.85
N GLY A 471 -7.52 -0.69 15.21
CA GLY A 471 -7.52 -0.55 13.74
C GLY A 471 -8.34 0.62 13.20
N SER A 472 -8.60 0.64 11.88
CA SER A 472 -9.36 1.72 11.23
C SER A 472 -10.81 1.76 11.73
N ARG A 473 -11.27 2.95 12.17
CA ARG A 473 -12.58 3.17 12.85
C ARG A 473 -12.75 2.40 14.17
N ARG A 474 -11.63 2.12 14.85
CA ARG A 474 -11.58 1.49 16.18
C ARG A 474 -10.61 2.27 17.08
N VAL A 475 -10.30 1.75 18.26
CA VAL A 475 -9.32 2.37 19.18
C VAL A 475 -7.95 2.40 18.49
N THR A 476 -7.32 3.57 18.42
CA THR A 476 -5.95 3.65 17.90
C THR A 476 -4.99 3.13 18.96
N ASN A 477 -3.88 2.53 18.54
CA ASN A 477 -2.86 2.09 19.49
C ASN A 477 -2.33 3.25 20.34
N TYR A 478 -2.25 4.44 19.75
CA TYR A 478 -1.85 5.66 20.45
C TYR A 478 -2.85 6.05 21.56
N ALA A 479 -4.16 6.03 21.26
CA ALA A 479 -5.19 6.27 22.27
C ALA A 479 -5.13 5.26 23.43
N LEU A 480 -4.90 3.98 23.12
CA LEU A 480 -4.72 2.94 24.13
C LEU A 480 -3.48 3.20 25.01
N THR A 481 -2.35 3.62 24.42
CA THR A 481 -1.15 4.03 25.17
C THR A 481 -1.41 5.23 26.07
N MET A 482 -2.17 6.23 25.61
CA MET A 482 -2.55 7.38 26.45
C MET A 482 -3.42 6.96 27.64
N MET A 483 -4.32 5.99 27.44
CA MET A 483 -5.11 5.40 28.53
C MET A 483 -4.24 4.66 29.55
N ILE A 484 -3.25 3.89 29.08
CA ILE A 484 -2.30 3.21 29.97
C ILE A 484 -1.50 4.24 30.80
N ILE A 485 -0.93 5.25 30.15
CA ILE A 485 -0.18 6.31 30.84
C ILE A 485 -1.07 7.03 31.86
N PHE A 486 -2.30 7.36 31.49
CA PHE A 486 -3.24 8.00 32.41
C PHE A 486 -3.58 7.14 33.62
N TYR A 487 -3.82 5.84 33.44
CA TYR A 487 -4.04 4.90 34.54
C TYR A 487 -2.83 4.87 35.50
N LEU A 488 -1.62 4.84 34.95
CA LEU A 488 -0.38 4.84 35.74
C LEU A 488 -0.12 6.14 36.51
N GLN A 489 -0.81 7.24 36.14
CA GLN A 489 -0.80 8.51 36.86
C GLN A 489 -1.79 8.54 38.04
N GLN A 490 -2.81 7.69 38.03
CA GLN A 490 -3.89 7.73 39.03
C GLN A 490 -3.45 7.21 40.40
N THR A 491 -4.02 7.76 41.47
CA THR A 491 -3.90 7.20 42.82
C THR A 491 -4.75 5.92 42.94
N PRO A 492 -4.27 4.86 43.61
CA PRO A 492 -3.00 4.73 44.36
C PRO A 492 -1.81 4.22 43.52
N VAL A 493 -1.94 4.09 42.20
CA VAL A 493 -0.86 3.57 41.34
C VAL A 493 0.32 4.54 41.31
N SER A 494 0.09 5.80 40.93
CA SER A 494 1.03 6.94 41.00
C SER A 494 2.48 6.61 40.62
N ILE A 495 2.68 5.78 39.59
CA ILE A 495 4.01 5.42 39.08
C ILE A 495 4.55 6.55 38.21
N LEU A 496 3.69 7.20 37.42
CA LEU A 496 4.06 8.25 36.49
C LEU A 496 3.52 9.62 36.94
N PRO A 497 4.29 10.71 36.74
CA PRO A 497 3.77 12.07 36.93
C PRO A 497 2.86 12.49 35.77
N SER A 498 2.10 13.56 35.97
CA SER A 498 1.36 14.22 34.89
C SER A 498 2.30 14.89 33.88
N VAL A 499 1.88 15.03 32.63
CA VAL A 499 2.72 15.69 31.61
C VAL A 499 2.93 17.16 31.97
N ARG A 500 1.92 17.83 32.54
CA ARG A 500 2.06 19.18 33.09
C ARG A 500 3.18 19.29 34.10
N TRP A 501 3.34 18.30 34.97
CA TRP A 501 4.43 18.28 35.94
C TRP A 501 5.80 18.18 35.23
N LEU A 502 5.90 17.39 34.16
CA LEU A 502 7.12 17.34 33.33
C LEU A 502 7.40 18.65 32.58
N GLN A 503 6.38 19.47 32.35
CA GLN A 503 6.47 20.77 31.68
C GLN A 503 6.65 21.97 32.63
N ARG A 504 6.85 21.72 33.93
CA ARG A 504 6.93 22.79 34.95
C ARG A 504 8.15 23.70 34.79
N ASP A 505 9.24 23.19 34.21
CA ASP A 505 10.45 23.97 33.99
C ASP A 505 10.40 24.67 32.62
N PRO A 506 10.38 26.02 32.60
CA PRO A 506 10.40 26.79 31.35
C PRO A 506 11.64 26.52 30.48
N ALA A 507 12.76 26.08 31.06
CA ALA A 507 13.99 25.79 30.31
C ALA A 507 13.82 24.66 29.28
N HIS A 508 12.87 23.76 29.51
CA HIS A 508 12.58 22.66 28.59
C HIS A 508 11.49 22.97 27.57
N ARG A 509 10.88 24.17 27.62
CA ARG A 509 9.78 24.56 26.73
C ARG A 509 10.20 24.49 25.27
N ARG A 510 9.36 23.86 24.45
CA ARG A 510 9.50 23.84 22.99
C ARG A 510 8.13 24.00 22.35
N ASP A 511 7.92 25.14 21.69
CA ASP A 511 6.66 25.42 21.02
C ASP A 511 6.70 24.85 19.59
N ILE A 512 5.81 23.89 19.31
CA ILE A 512 5.65 23.22 18.01
C ILE A 512 4.18 23.27 17.66
N ASP A 513 3.84 23.80 16.48
CA ASP A 513 2.45 23.98 16.02
C ASP A 513 1.54 24.61 17.08
N GLN A 514 2.04 25.65 17.76
CA GLN A 514 1.35 26.37 18.85
C GLN A 514 1.21 25.61 20.17
N TRP A 515 1.71 24.38 20.28
CA TRP A 515 1.66 23.54 21.47
C TRP A 515 3.02 23.43 22.16
N ASN A 516 3.04 23.34 23.49
CA ASN A 516 4.27 23.06 24.21
C ASN A 516 4.52 21.56 24.13
N ALA A 517 5.48 21.15 23.33
CA ALA A 517 5.91 19.76 23.17
C ALA A 517 7.23 19.48 23.92
N GLY A 518 7.74 20.46 24.66
CA GLY A 518 8.94 20.34 25.48
C GLY A 518 8.60 19.84 26.88
N PHE A 519 9.44 18.97 27.44
CA PHE A 519 9.28 18.38 28.77
C PHE A 519 10.64 17.96 29.34
N MET A 520 10.72 17.81 30.66
CA MET A 520 11.90 17.30 31.35
C MET A 520 12.11 15.81 31.05
N SER A 521 13.25 15.47 30.45
CA SER A 521 13.55 14.13 29.94
C SER A 521 14.68 13.42 30.71
N ASP A 522 14.93 13.81 31.97
CA ASP A 522 15.89 13.15 32.85
C ASP A 522 15.16 12.34 33.93
N TYR A 523 15.49 11.05 34.00
CA TYR A 523 14.95 10.10 34.98
C TYR A 523 15.34 10.47 36.41
N SER A 524 16.49 11.11 36.62
CA SER A 524 17.00 11.46 37.96
C SER A 524 16.07 12.40 38.73
N HIS A 525 15.31 13.22 37.99
CA HIS A 525 14.38 14.18 38.55
C HIS A 525 12.98 13.62 38.77
N LEU A 526 12.66 12.41 38.30
CA LEU A 526 11.34 11.82 38.47
C LEU A 526 11.06 11.47 39.95
N PRO A 527 9.81 11.61 40.41
CA PRO A 527 9.42 11.11 41.73
C PRO A 527 9.63 9.59 41.77
N ARG A 528 10.26 9.10 42.84
CA ARG A 528 10.38 7.66 43.05
C ARG A 528 9.00 7.08 43.35
N SER A 529 8.61 6.06 42.58
CA SER A 529 7.38 5.32 42.83
C SER A 529 7.52 4.49 44.11
N THR A 530 6.52 4.56 44.99
CA THR A 530 6.36 3.66 46.15
C THR A 530 5.53 2.42 45.81
N ASN A 531 5.03 2.34 44.56
CA ASN A 531 4.19 1.24 44.13
C ASN A 531 5.02 -0.02 43.87
N SER A 532 4.71 -1.10 44.58
CA SER A 532 5.34 -2.42 44.46
C SER A 532 4.50 -3.46 43.72
N SER A 533 3.43 -3.05 43.04
CA SER A 533 2.53 -3.98 42.33
C SER A 533 3.25 -4.73 41.20
N SER A 534 3.01 -6.02 41.06
CA SER A 534 3.46 -6.84 39.94
C SER A 534 2.83 -6.40 38.61
N VAL A 535 3.38 -6.86 37.47
CA VAL A 535 2.78 -6.60 36.15
C VAL A 535 1.36 -7.18 36.07
N ALA A 536 1.10 -8.33 36.68
CA ALA A 536 -0.23 -8.93 36.77
C ALA A 536 -1.22 -8.02 37.50
N GLU A 537 -0.82 -7.46 38.64
CA GLU A 537 -1.65 -6.55 39.42
C GLU A 537 -1.91 -5.22 38.69
N LEU A 538 -0.89 -4.68 38.02
CA LEU A 538 -1.03 -3.46 37.21
C LEU A 538 -1.96 -3.68 36.02
N LEU A 539 -1.88 -4.85 35.36
CA LEU A 539 -2.76 -5.23 34.26
C LEU A 539 -4.21 -5.41 34.72
N GLY A 540 -4.40 -6.14 35.82
CA GLY A 540 -5.70 -6.32 36.46
C GLY A 540 -6.33 -4.99 36.87
N GLY A 541 -5.54 -4.15 37.54
CA GLY A 541 -5.94 -2.81 37.96
C GLY A 541 -6.29 -1.88 36.80
N PHE A 542 -5.57 -1.97 35.68
CA PHE A 542 -5.91 -1.22 34.45
C PHE A 542 -7.32 -1.57 33.96
N PHE A 543 -7.66 -2.87 33.92
CA PHE A 543 -9.00 -3.30 33.53
C PHE A 543 -10.07 -2.93 34.54
N GLN A 544 -9.80 -3.05 35.84
CA GLN A 544 -10.72 -2.62 36.91
C GLN A 544 -11.02 -1.12 36.83
N TYR A 545 -9.99 -0.30 36.63
CA TYR A 545 -10.11 1.15 36.51
C TYR A 545 -11.02 1.53 35.34
N TYR A 546 -10.74 1.01 34.14
CA TYR A 546 -11.54 1.35 32.97
C TYR A 546 -12.88 0.62 32.87
N ALA A 547 -13.11 -0.44 33.65
CA ALA A 547 -14.44 -1.04 33.81
C ALA A 547 -15.42 -0.13 34.57
N THR A 548 -14.90 0.78 35.40
CA THR A 548 -15.69 1.70 36.25
C THR A 548 -15.56 3.16 35.86
N PHE A 549 -14.62 3.51 34.98
CA PHE A 549 -14.40 4.88 34.51
C PHE A 549 -15.63 5.44 33.79
N ASP A 550 -16.10 6.60 34.23
CA ASP A 550 -17.23 7.29 33.62
C ASP A 550 -16.84 8.02 32.33
N PHE A 551 -16.80 7.28 31.22
CA PHE A 551 -16.54 7.85 29.89
C PHE A 551 -17.64 8.81 29.41
N LYS A 552 -18.82 8.83 30.04
CA LYS A 552 -19.92 9.71 29.62
C LYS A 552 -19.61 11.15 30.02
N GLU A 553 -19.28 11.37 31.29
CA GLU A 553 -19.05 12.71 31.86
C GLU A 553 -17.59 13.12 31.89
N LEU A 554 -16.65 12.17 31.96
CA LEU A 554 -15.22 12.42 32.12
C LEU A 554 -14.45 12.13 30.84
N LEU A 555 -13.37 12.89 30.64
CA LEU A 555 -12.36 12.60 29.63
C LEU A 555 -11.03 12.19 30.29
N VAL A 556 -10.28 11.37 29.57
CA VAL A 556 -8.95 10.91 29.95
C VAL A 556 -7.94 12.01 29.60
N CYS A 557 -7.31 12.60 30.62
CA CYS A 557 -6.39 13.74 30.48
C CYS A 557 -4.99 13.42 31.02
N PRO A 558 -4.09 12.84 30.19
CA PRO A 558 -2.69 12.61 30.60
C PRO A 558 -1.92 13.90 30.91
N TYR A 559 -2.36 15.04 30.36
CA TYR A 559 -1.76 16.34 30.62
C TYR A 559 -1.84 16.74 32.09
N LEU A 560 -3.05 16.71 32.67
CA LEU A 560 -3.26 17.02 34.08
C LEU A 560 -3.02 15.83 35.01
N GLY A 561 -3.19 14.61 34.50
CA GLY A 561 -3.00 13.37 35.24
C GLY A 561 -4.19 12.99 36.12
N TYR A 562 -5.35 13.62 35.95
CA TYR A 562 -6.60 13.28 36.64
C TYR A 562 -7.81 13.43 35.71
N PRO A 563 -8.96 12.79 36.01
CA PRO A 563 -10.15 12.87 35.16
C PRO A 563 -10.72 14.28 35.10
N VAL A 564 -11.07 14.75 33.89
CA VAL A 564 -11.61 16.10 33.67
C VAL A 564 -13.05 16.00 33.16
N LYS A 565 -13.97 16.82 33.69
CA LYS A 565 -15.34 16.87 33.18
C LYS A 565 -15.38 17.41 31.76
N LYS A 566 -16.11 16.73 30.88
CA LYS A 566 -16.32 17.16 29.48
C LYS A 566 -17.00 18.51 29.37
N THR A 567 -17.94 18.81 30.27
CA THR A 567 -18.68 20.07 30.31
C THR A 567 -17.79 21.30 30.51
N LEU A 568 -16.58 21.15 31.08
CA LEU A 568 -15.61 22.25 31.20
C LEU A 568 -15.15 22.77 29.84
N PHE A 569 -15.26 21.97 28.77
CA PHE A 569 -14.89 22.36 27.42
C PHE A 569 -16.08 22.95 26.63
N ALA A 570 -17.28 23.00 27.22
CA ALA A 570 -18.44 23.65 26.60
C ALA A 570 -18.32 25.18 26.63
N ASP A 571 -17.77 25.74 27.71
CA ASP A 571 -17.46 27.16 27.82
C ASP A 571 -15.96 27.37 28.07
N ILE A 572 -15.28 27.83 27.03
CA ILE A 572 -13.82 28.07 27.01
C ILE A 572 -13.41 29.10 28.07
N SER A 573 -14.28 30.05 28.39
CA SER A 573 -14.01 31.11 29.37
C SER A 573 -13.86 30.55 30.80
N THR A 574 -14.57 29.45 31.09
CA THR A 574 -14.58 28.79 32.41
C THR A 574 -13.42 27.81 32.62
N LEU A 575 -12.63 27.53 31.57
CA LEU A 575 -11.52 26.57 31.67
C LEU A 575 -10.49 26.98 32.73
N PRO A 576 -9.86 26.01 33.42
CA PRO A 576 -8.75 26.28 34.32
C PRO A 576 -7.59 26.99 33.63
N ARG A 577 -6.79 27.77 34.38
CA ARG A 577 -5.60 28.50 33.88
C ARG A 577 -4.59 27.56 33.21
N GLU A 578 -4.61 26.29 33.59
CA GLU A 578 -3.86 25.18 33.02
C GLU A 578 -4.06 25.09 31.50
N PHE A 579 -5.27 25.38 31.01
CA PHE A 579 -5.65 25.35 29.61
C PHE A 579 -5.57 26.72 28.93
N LYS A 580 -4.88 27.71 29.52
CA LYS A 580 -4.72 29.06 28.93
C LYS A 580 -4.29 29.01 27.46
N ARG A 581 -3.35 28.12 27.12
CA ARG A 581 -2.87 27.96 25.74
C ARG A 581 -3.95 27.42 24.81
N TYR A 582 -4.70 26.41 25.25
CA TYR A 582 -5.85 25.90 24.50
C TYR A 582 -6.88 27.00 24.27
N ARG A 583 -7.25 27.74 25.33
CA ARG A 583 -8.15 28.89 25.25
C ARG A 583 -7.69 29.89 24.19
N THR A 584 -6.44 30.36 24.30
CA THR A 584 -5.89 31.35 23.35
C THR A 584 -5.86 30.84 21.91
N ASN A 585 -5.55 29.55 21.70
CA ASN A 585 -5.51 28.98 20.35
C ASN A 585 -6.90 28.87 19.72
N VAL A 586 -7.93 28.56 20.52
CA VAL A 586 -9.31 28.45 20.05
C VAL A 586 -9.96 29.83 19.86
N GLU A 587 -9.79 30.76 20.81
CA GLU A 587 -10.30 32.14 20.71
C GLU A 587 -9.75 32.88 19.50
N LYS A 588 -8.49 32.62 19.14
CA LYS A 588 -7.83 33.21 17.95
C LYS A 588 -8.15 32.46 16.66
N ASN A 589 -9.05 31.47 16.67
CA ASN A 589 -9.37 30.61 15.53
C ASN A 589 -8.13 29.95 14.87
N VAL A 590 -7.10 29.67 15.66
CA VAL A 590 -5.87 29.00 15.19
C VAL A 590 -6.05 27.49 15.17
N MET A 591 -6.78 26.96 16.16
CA MET A 591 -7.10 25.53 16.29
C MET A 591 -8.58 25.34 16.53
N SER A 592 -9.14 24.23 16.02
CA SER A 592 -10.52 23.86 16.32
C SER A 592 -10.70 23.43 17.78
N PRO A 593 -11.90 23.63 18.37
CA PRO A 593 -12.19 23.14 19.71
C PRO A 593 -12.05 21.62 19.83
N LEU A 594 -11.76 21.15 21.05
CA LEU A 594 -11.72 19.74 21.39
C LEU A 594 -13.08 19.09 21.12
N LYS A 595 -13.11 18.01 20.33
CA LYS A 595 -14.32 17.18 20.12
C LYS A 595 -14.58 16.30 21.34
N PHE A 596 -15.12 16.89 22.41
CA PHE A 596 -15.34 16.22 23.69
C PHE A 596 -16.65 15.41 23.78
N THR A 597 -17.64 15.71 22.94
CA THR A 597 -18.98 15.07 22.92
C THR A 597 -18.96 13.62 22.39
N THR A 598 -17.81 13.12 21.97
CA THR A 598 -17.64 11.75 21.51
C THR A 598 -17.86 10.73 22.65
N PRO A 599 -18.24 9.48 22.33
CA PRO A 599 -18.48 8.43 23.33
C PRO A 599 -17.30 8.20 24.28
N ILE A 600 -16.07 8.22 23.76
CA ILE A 600 -14.83 8.16 24.54
C ILE A 600 -13.97 9.34 24.12
N CYS A 601 -13.53 10.13 25.09
CA CYS A 601 -12.63 11.25 24.86
C CYS A 601 -11.31 11.00 25.58
N VAL A 602 -10.23 10.88 24.80
CA VAL A 602 -8.86 10.76 25.30
C VAL A 602 -8.09 11.92 24.71
N GLN A 603 -7.60 12.82 25.57
CA GLN A 603 -6.91 14.03 25.14
C GLN A 603 -5.45 13.74 24.82
N ASP A 604 -4.92 14.33 23.74
CA ASP A 604 -3.48 14.34 23.48
C ASP A 604 -2.74 15.18 24.53
N PRO A 605 -1.58 14.70 25.05
CA PRO A 605 -0.85 15.37 26.11
C PRO A 605 -0.19 16.71 25.72
N PHE A 606 -0.01 16.99 24.42
CA PHE A 606 0.55 18.25 23.94
C PHE A 606 -0.49 19.04 23.13
N GLU A 607 -1.17 18.41 22.17
CA GLU A 607 -2.21 19.04 21.36
C GLU A 607 -3.56 18.99 22.09
N HIS A 608 -3.81 19.93 23.00
CA HIS A 608 -4.98 19.85 23.89
C HIS A 608 -6.34 19.94 23.16
N SER A 609 -6.36 20.37 21.89
CA SER A 609 -7.53 20.34 21.00
C SER A 609 -7.79 18.98 20.36
N HIS A 610 -6.86 18.04 20.45
CA HIS A 610 -6.96 16.75 19.79
C HIS A 610 -7.50 15.66 20.73
N ASN A 611 -8.64 15.09 20.34
CA ASN A 611 -9.16 13.86 20.92
C ASN A 611 -8.67 12.66 20.10
N VAL A 612 -7.72 11.90 20.64
CA VAL A 612 -7.09 10.75 19.94
C VAL A 612 -8.03 9.55 19.80
N ALA A 613 -9.17 9.58 20.49
CA ALA A 613 -10.23 8.59 20.47
C ALA A 613 -11.45 9.01 19.62
N CYS A 614 -11.39 10.13 18.90
CA CYS A 614 -12.53 10.68 18.14
C CYS A 614 -13.09 9.74 17.05
N GLY A 615 -12.31 8.77 16.57
CA GLY A 615 -12.75 7.76 15.61
C GLY A 615 -13.55 6.59 16.20
N ILE A 616 -13.74 6.53 17.51
CA ILE A 616 -14.49 5.46 18.19
C ILE A 616 -16.00 5.69 18.05
N SER A 617 -16.70 4.71 17.49
CA SER A 617 -18.16 4.73 17.43
C SER A 617 -18.81 4.42 18.78
N ALA A 618 -20.06 4.85 19.00
CA ALA A 618 -20.79 4.55 20.22
C ALA A 618 -20.90 3.05 20.50
N ARG A 619 -21.07 2.24 19.44
CA ARG A 619 -21.09 0.78 19.57
C ARG A 619 -19.74 0.23 20.06
N MET A 620 -18.64 0.70 19.46
CA MET A 620 -17.30 0.28 19.86
C MET A 620 -16.98 0.69 21.30
N ALA A 621 -17.44 1.86 21.76
CA ALA A 621 -17.27 2.28 23.14
C ALA A 621 -17.95 1.31 24.12
N VAL A 622 -19.19 0.89 23.84
CA VAL A 622 -19.90 -0.12 24.66
C VAL A 622 -19.19 -1.47 24.66
N ASP A 623 -18.74 -1.92 23.48
CA ASP A 623 -18.01 -3.19 23.35
C ASP A 623 -16.68 -3.14 24.12
N LEU A 624 -15.97 -2.00 24.10
CA LEU A 624 -14.74 -1.78 24.85
C LEU A 624 -14.98 -1.82 26.37
N CYS A 625 -16.01 -1.13 26.88
CA CYS A 625 -16.37 -1.19 28.31
C CYS A 625 -16.70 -2.63 28.74
N THR A 626 -17.44 -3.37 27.91
CA THR A 626 -17.76 -4.78 28.18
C THR A 626 -16.51 -5.65 28.29
N LEU A 627 -15.51 -5.41 27.43
CA LEU A 627 -14.23 -6.10 27.45
C LEU A 627 -13.41 -5.74 28.70
N PHE A 628 -13.41 -4.48 29.12
CA PHE A 628 -12.81 -4.07 30.39
C PHE A 628 -13.46 -4.77 31.59
N THR A 629 -14.80 -4.79 31.68
CA THR A 629 -15.52 -5.48 32.74
C THR A 629 -15.22 -6.99 32.75
N PHE A 630 -15.14 -7.61 31.56
CA PHE A 630 -14.79 -9.02 31.42
C PHE A 630 -13.38 -9.32 31.94
N ALA A 631 -12.39 -8.52 31.50
CA ALA A 631 -11.00 -8.71 31.89
C ALA A 631 -10.78 -8.39 33.39
N ALA A 632 -11.46 -7.38 33.93
CA ALA A 632 -11.48 -7.09 35.37
C ALA A 632 -12.06 -8.27 36.17
N SER A 633 -13.18 -8.83 35.72
CA SER A 633 -13.79 -10.01 36.37
C SER A 633 -12.89 -11.24 36.28
N ALA A 634 -12.13 -11.40 35.19
CA ALA A 634 -11.16 -12.48 35.04
C ALA A 634 -9.98 -12.33 36.02
N TYR A 635 -9.49 -11.10 36.19
CA TYR A 635 -8.45 -10.80 37.17
C TYR A 635 -8.92 -11.13 38.59
N GLU A 636 -10.12 -10.69 38.99
CA GLU A 636 -10.63 -10.95 40.35
C GLU A 636 -10.72 -12.44 40.70
N ARG A 637 -11.11 -13.28 39.73
CA ARG A 637 -11.17 -14.74 39.93
C ARG A 637 -9.79 -15.37 40.09
N GLU A 638 -8.78 -14.83 39.42
CA GLU A 638 -7.43 -15.42 39.37
C GLU A 638 -6.44 -14.77 40.34
N LYS A 639 -6.77 -13.60 40.91
CA LYS A 639 -5.88 -12.81 41.78
C LYS A 639 -5.36 -13.63 42.97
N MET A 640 -6.22 -14.42 43.61
CA MET A 640 -5.85 -15.28 44.74
C MET A 640 -5.05 -16.53 44.35
N ASN A 641 -4.99 -16.86 43.05
CA ASN A 641 -4.29 -18.02 42.49
C ASN A 641 -3.01 -17.60 41.73
N GLY A 642 -2.39 -16.49 42.13
CA GLY A 642 -1.17 -15.98 41.49
C GLY A 642 -1.35 -15.58 40.02
N CYS A 643 -2.58 -15.28 39.59
CA CYS A 643 -2.92 -14.95 38.20
C CYS A 643 -2.56 -16.01 37.15
N ARG A 644 -2.36 -17.28 37.54
CA ARG A 644 -1.96 -18.37 36.62
C ARG A 644 -2.92 -18.58 35.45
N GLY A 645 -4.22 -18.42 35.64
CA GLY A 645 -5.22 -18.52 34.57
C GLY A 645 -5.50 -17.22 33.83
N PHE A 646 -4.95 -16.08 34.28
CA PHE A 646 -5.43 -14.76 33.90
C PHE A 646 -5.23 -14.47 32.40
N LEU A 647 -3.99 -14.64 31.90
CA LEU A 647 -3.68 -14.42 30.47
C LEU A 647 -4.46 -15.37 29.57
N ARG A 648 -4.58 -16.64 29.99
CA ARG A 648 -5.37 -17.64 29.27
C ARG A 648 -6.83 -17.22 29.13
N ILE A 649 -7.44 -16.66 30.18
CA ILE A 649 -8.81 -16.18 30.13
C ILE A 649 -8.93 -14.97 29.20
N ILE A 650 -8.12 -13.92 29.42
CA ILE A 650 -8.28 -12.66 28.68
C ILE A 650 -7.83 -12.73 27.22
N LEU A 651 -6.96 -13.68 26.85
CA LEU A 651 -6.49 -13.84 25.46
C LEU A 651 -7.28 -14.90 24.68
N LEU A 652 -7.75 -15.99 25.32
CA LEU A 652 -8.41 -17.09 24.59
C LEU A 652 -9.94 -17.05 24.68
N GLN A 653 -10.51 -16.44 25.72
CA GLN A 653 -11.95 -16.39 25.90
C GLN A 653 -12.52 -15.04 25.47
N LYS A 654 -13.80 -15.05 25.10
CA LYS A 654 -14.58 -13.84 24.82
C LYS A 654 -15.72 -13.71 25.82
N PRO A 655 -16.11 -12.48 26.21
CA PRO A 655 -17.25 -12.29 27.10
C PRO A 655 -18.53 -12.93 26.53
N LYS A 656 -19.29 -13.62 27.39
CA LYS A 656 -20.61 -14.20 27.06
C LYS A 656 -21.60 -13.16 26.51
N THR A 657 -21.33 -11.87 26.77
CA THR A 657 -22.09 -10.70 26.35
C THR A 657 -21.63 -10.06 25.04
N PHE A 658 -20.83 -10.74 24.21
CA PHE A 658 -20.82 -10.50 22.75
C PHE A 658 -22.19 -10.84 22.09
N GLY A 659 -23.28 -10.78 22.85
CA GLY A 659 -24.62 -10.52 22.39
C GLY A 659 -24.67 -9.13 21.77
N ILE A 660 -24.14 -9.03 20.55
CA ILE A 660 -24.81 -8.24 19.53
C ILE A 660 -26.28 -8.64 19.67
N LYS A 661 -27.18 -7.69 19.97
CA LYS A 661 -28.56 -7.87 19.51
C LYS A 661 -28.42 -7.92 18.01
N TYR A 662 -28.14 -9.12 17.48
CA TYR A 662 -28.10 -9.34 16.05
C TYR A 662 -29.45 -8.86 15.59
N ALA A 663 -29.46 -7.89 14.68
CA ALA A 663 -30.69 -7.55 14.00
C ALA A 663 -31.17 -8.87 13.42
N THR A 664 -32.22 -9.43 14.02
CA THR A 664 -32.85 -10.65 13.55
C THR A 664 -33.62 -10.36 12.27
N GLU A 665 -33.70 -9.09 11.88
CA GLU A 665 -34.45 -8.57 10.77
C GLU A 665 -33.72 -7.38 10.11
N TYR A 666 -33.68 -7.36 8.78
CA TYR A 666 -33.26 -6.20 7.98
C TYR A 666 -34.38 -5.84 7.01
N LYS A 667 -34.77 -4.57 6.96
CA LYS A 667 -35.89 -4.11 6.12
C LYS A 667 -35.51 -2.87 5.31
N THR A 668 -36.08 -2.77 4.12
CA THR A 668 -35.88 -1.65 3.19
C THR A 668 -37.22 -1.29 2.55
N ASN A 669 -37.54 0.01 2.50
CA ASN A 669 -38.74 0.49 1.80
C ASN A 669 -38.48 0.48 0.29
N ILE A 670 -39.47 0.04 -0.48
CA ILE A 670 -39.42 0.11 -1.95
C ILE A 670 -39.73 1.57 -2.34
N ASN A 671 -38.96 2.12 -3.28
CA ASN A 671 -39.12 3.52 -3.70
C ASN A 671 -40.52 3.73 -4.33
N PRO A 672 -41.37 4.62 -3.77
CA PRO A 672 -42.75 4.76 -4.24
C PRO A 672 -42.84 5.29 -5.68
N LYS A 673 -41.84 6.07 -6.13
CA LYS A 673 -41.78 6.56 -7.52
C LYS A 673 -41.62 5.41 -8.52
N GLU A 674 -40.86 4.39 -8.15
CA GLU A 674 -40.65 3.21 -9.01
C GLU A 674 -41.94 2.38 -9.09
N ILE A 675 -42.67 2.24 -7.98
CA ILE A 675 -43.96 1.52 -7.93
C ILE A 675 -45.01 2.23 -8.79
N ALA A 676 -45.14 3.55 -8.63
CA ALA A 676 -46.12 4.36 -9.36
C ALA A 676 -45.88 4.37 -10.88
N ALA A 677 -44.65 4.09 -11.31
CA ALA A 677 -44.27 4.11 -12.71
C ALA A 677 -44.50 2.76 -13.43
N ILE A 678 -44.85 1.69 -12.70
CA ILE A 678 -45.12 0.35 -13.25
C ILE A 678 -46.41 0.37 -14.07
N LYS A 679 -46.32 -0.04 -15.35
CA LYS A 679 -47.45 -0.07 -16.29
C LYS A 679 -48.52 -1.11 -15.93
N ASN A 680 -48.12 -2.21 -15.29
CA ASN A 680 -49.02 -3.31 -14.95
C ASN A 680 -49.94 -2.91 -13.77
N PRO A 681 -51.28 -3.01 -13.90
CA PRO A 681 -52.21 -2.74 -12.80
C PRO A 681 -51.98 -3.65 -11.59
N ASP A 682 -51.46 -4.86 -11.80
CA ASP A 682 -50.95 -5.73 -10.73
C ASP A 682 -49.43 -5.54 -10.53
N TRP A 683 -49.07 -4.34 -10.07
CA TRP A 683 -47.67 -3.98 -9.77
C TRP A 683 -47.08 -4.85 -8.66
N LYS A 684 -47.91 -5.44 -7.78
CA LYS A 684 -47.47 -6.36 -6.74
C LYS A 684 -46.89 -7.63 -7.34
N SER A 685 -47.53 -8.20 -8.37
CA SER A 685 -46.98 -9.34 -9.11
C SER A 685 -45.63 -9.02 -9.73
N VAL A 686 -45.50 -7.85 -10.37
CA VAL A 686 -44.23 -7.44 -11.00
C VAL A 686 -43.09 -7.36 -9.97
N ILE A 687 -43.35 -6.83 -8.77
CA ILE A 687 -42.35 -6.77 -7.71
C ILE A 687 -41.99 -8.16 -7.19
N ARG A 688 -42.95 -9.08 -7.09
CA ARG A 688 -42.70 -10.49 -6.74
C ARG A 688 -41.75 -11.13 -7.75
N ASP A 689 -42.05 -10.99 -9.04
CA ASP A 689 -41.26 -11.58 -10.13
C ASP A 689 -39.83 -11.03 -10.14
N VAL A 690 -39.65 -9.72 -9.97
CA VAL A 690 -38.32 -9.09 -9.92
C VAL A 690 -37.54 -9.55 -8.68
N ALA A 691 -38.19 -9.67 -7.52
CA ALA A 691 -37.53 -10.17 -6.32
C ALA A 691 -37.09 -11.64 -6.48
N GLU A 692 -37.87 -12.46 -7.17
CA GLU A 692 -37.52 -13.83 -7.52
C GLU A 692 -36.32 -13.87 -8.48
N ILE A 693 -36.26 -13.00 -9.49
CA ILE A 693 -35.09 -12.85 -10.36
C ILE A 693 -33.83 -12.50 -9.54
N ILE A 694 -33.94 -11.61 -8.55
CA ILE A 694 -32.80 -11.24 -7.70
C ILE A 694 -32.30 -12.45 -6.91
N PHE A 695 -33.17 -13.17 -6.21
CA PHE A 695 -32.73 -14.27 -5.36
C PHE A 695 -32.33 -15.52 -6.17
N HIS A 696 -33.16 -15.93 -7.13
CA HIS A 696 -32.93 -17.13 -7.92
C HIS A 696 -31.83 -16.93 -8.95
N GLN A 697 -31.96 -15.92 -9.82
CA GLN A 697 -31.04 -15.76 -10.94
C GLN A 697 -29.78 -15.00 -10.53
N ILE A 698 -29.88 -13.92 -9.73
CA ILE A 698 -28.68 -13.15 -9.36
C ILE A 698 -27.95 -13.77 -8.17
N LEU A 699 -28.62 -14.17 -7.10
CA LEU A 699 -27.97 -14.69 -5.90
C LEU A 699 -27.78 -16.22 -5.91
N GLY A 700 -28.42 -16.93 -6.85
CA GLY A 700 -28.35 -18.40 -6.91
C GLY A 700 -29.00 -19.09 -5.72
N MET A 701 -29.97 -18.43 -5.07
CA MET A 701 -30.67 -18.92 -3.89
C MET A 701 -32.10 -19.32 -4.26
N ALA A 702 -32.49 -20.55 -3.91
CA ALA A 702 -33.87 -20.98 -4.08
C ALA A 702 -34.79 -20.26 -3.08
N LEU A 703 -35.90 -19.71 -3.56
CA LEU A 703 -36.98 -19.17 -2.73
C LEU A 703 -38.10 -20.20 -2.66
N ASN A 704 -38.36 -20.75 -1.47
CA ASN A 704 -39.50 -21.63 -1.24
C ASN A 704 -40.63 -20.80 -0.64
N LYS A 705 -41.72 -20.58 -1.39
CA LYS A 705 -42.90 -19.87 -0.87
C LYS A 705 -43.49 -20.67 0.31
N THR A 706 -43.64 -20.01 1.46
CA THR A 706 -44.05 -20.67 2.71
C THR A 706 -45.39 -20.19 3.23
N GLU A 707 -45.69 -18.89 3.16
CA GLU A 707 -46.96 -18.34 3.64
C GLU A 707 -47.35 -17.09 2.83
N GLU A 708 -48.65 -16.90 2.60
CA GLU A 708 -49.25 -15.66 2.11
C GLU A 708 -50.34 -15.28 3.11
N LYS A 709 -50.13 -14.19 3.85
CA LYS A 709 -51.02 -13.73 4.92
C LYS A 709 -51.60 -12.37 4.56
N THR A 710 -52.92 -12.30 4.49
CA THR A 710 -53.67 -11.04 4.44
C THR A 710 -53.91 -10.60 5.89
N ILE A 711 -53.17 -9.58 6.34
CA ILE A 711 -53.25 -9.07 7.71
C ILE A 711 -54.21 -7.88 7.73
N GLY A 712 -55.50 -8.15 7.96
CA GLY A 712 -56.58 -7.16 7.90
C GLY A 712 -57.01 -6.80 6.47
N THR A 713 -57.75 -5.71 6.29
CA THR A 713 -58.23 -5.24 4.97
C THR A 713 -57.17 -4.50 4.13
N GLU A 714 -55.97 -4.26 4.68
CA GLU A 714 -55.01 -3.29 4.10
C GLU A 714 -53.56 -3.76 3.89
N LYS A 715 -53.21 -4.99 4.31
CA LYS A 715 -51.83 -5.49 4.21
C LYS A 715 -51.76 -6.92 3.70
N GLU A 716 -50.89 -7.14 2.73
CA GLU A 716 -50.59 -8.45 2.15
C GLU A 716 -49.11 -8.73 2.37
N MET A 717 -48.81 -9.85 3.04
CA MET A 717 -47.44 -10.26 3.33
C MET A 717 -47.16 -11.61 2.67
N VAL A 718 -46.10 -11.66 1.87
CA VAL A 718 -45.63 -12.88 1.20
C VAL A 718 -44.29 -13.25 1.80
N THR A 719 -44.19 -14.47 2.35
CA THR A 719 -42.99 -14.97 3.03
C THR A 719 -42.39 -16.15 2.28
N PHE A 720 -41.13 -15.99 1.89
CA PHE A 720 -40.28 -17.01 1.28
C PHE A 720 -39.24 -17.48 2.28
N THR A 721 -38.96 -18.77 2.30
CA THR A 721 -37.83 -19.34 3.05
C THR A 721 -36.69 -19.66 2.08
N THR A 722 -35.47 -19.31 2.46
CA THR A 722 -34.29 -19.51 1.64
C THR A 722 -33.10 -20.01 2.44
N MET A 723 -32.20 -20.71 1.75
CA MET A 723 -30.97 -21.26 2.30
C MET A 723 -29.79 -20.80 1.46
N ALA A 724 -28.83 -20.14 2.10
CA ALA A 724 -27.56 -19.79 1.50
C ALA A 724 -26.49 -20.80 1.90
N THR A 725 -25.81 -21.36 0.89
CA THR A 725 -24.73 -22.34 1.07
C THR A 725 -23.32 -21.74 0.89
N LYS A 726 -23.25 -20.57 0.24
CA LYS A 726 -22.03 -19.84 -0.11
C LYS A 726 -22.23 -18.34 0.10
N ALA A 727 -21.15 -17.62 0.44
CA ALA A 727 -21.19 -16.19 0.77
C ALA A 727 -21.19 -15.28 -0.48
N VAL A 728 -22.17 -15.47 -1.37
CA VAL A 728 -22.30 -14.76 -2.66
C VAL A 728 -22.42 -13.23 -2.55
N TRP A 729 -22.66 -12.71 -1.35
CA TRP A 729 -22.69 -11.28 -1.02
C TRP A 729 -21.29 -10.66 -0.85
N ARG A 730 -20.21 -11.44 -0.80
CA ARG A 730 -18.82 -10.96 -0.70
C ARG A 730 -18.26 -10.50 -2.05
N ARG A 731 -19.05 -9.75 -2.81
CA ARG A 731 -18.71 -9.23 -4.13
C ARG A 731 -17.71 -8.08 -4.00
N LYS A 732 -16.41 -8.32 -4.24
CA LYS A 732 -15.42 -7.23 -4.34
C LYS A 732 -15.56 -6.54 -5.70
N SER A 733 -15.60 -5.20 -5.71
CA SER A 733 -15.51 -4.41 -6.95
C SER A 733 -14.13 -4.61 -7.60
N LYS A 734 -14.04 -5.60 -8.50
CA LYS A 734 -12.94 -5.78 -9.46
C LYS A 734 -13.54 -5.78 -10.86
N MET A 735 -14.17 -4.66 -11.25
CA MET A 735 -14.83 -4.52 -12.55
C MET A 735 -13.92 -3.78 -13.53
N CYS A 736 -13.09 -4.50 -14.27
CA CYS A 736 -12.40 -3.95 -15.45
C CYS A 736 -12.50 -4.84 -16.70
N TYR A 737 -13.23 -5.97 -16.65
CA TYR A 737 -13.19 -6.96 -17.75
C TYR A 737 -14.55 -7.39 -18.33
N LEU A 738 -15.67 -6.79 -17.91
CA LEU A 738 -16.99 -7.10 -18.47
C LEU A 738 -17.82 -5.80 -18.63
N ARG A 739 -17.44 -4.93 -19.57
CA ARG A 739 -18.20 -3.70 -19.87
C ARG A 739 -19.26 -3.87 -20.97
N THR A 740 -19.35 -5.03 -21.62
CA THR A 740 -20.20 -5.25 -22.81
C THR A 740 -21.44 -6.11 -22.59
N SER A 741 -21.67 -6.68 -21.40
CA SER A 741 -22.81 -7.57 -21.12
C SER A 741 -23.95 -6.89 -20.36
N GLU A 742 -25.17 -7.38 -20.61
CA GLU A 742 -26.42 -6.94 -19.98
C GLU A 742 -26.39 -7.14 -18.45
N PHE A 743 -27.06 -6.28 -17.68
CA PHE A 743 -26.95 -6.22 -16.21
C PHE A 743 -27.15 -7.59 -15.53
N LEU A 744 -28.18 -8.33 -15.96
CA LEU A 744 -28.55 -9.62 -15.37
C LEU A 744 -27.49 -10.71 -15.60
N GLU A 745 -26.93 -10.76 -16.81
CA GLU A 745 -25.85 -11.69 -17.17
C GLU A 745 -24.58 -11.37 -16.39
N ARG A 746 -24.25 -10.08 -16.25
CA ARG A 746 -23.09 -9.63 -15.47
C ARG A 746 -23.20 -10.04 -14.00
N GLN A 747 -24.38 -9.90 -13.40
CA GLN A 747 -24.59 -10.27 -12.00
C GLN A 747 -24.59 -11.78 -11.78
N ARG A 748 -25.07 -12.58 -12.76
CA ARG A 748 -25.00 -14.06 -12.76
C ARG A 748 -23.56 -14.56 -12.81
N ASN A 749 -22.78 -14.09 -13.78
CA ASN A 749 -21.39 -14.51 -13.95
C ASN A 749 -20.54 -14.22 -12.71
N LEU A 750 -20.80 -13.09 -12.04
CA LEU A 750 -20.12 -12.73 -10.79
C LEU A 750 -20.44 -13.72 -9.66
N THR A 751 -21.69 -14.18 -9.56
CA THR A 751 -22.10 -15.20 -8.60
C THR A 751 -21.39 -16.52 -8.85
N ASP A 752 -21.34 -16.96 -10.11
CA ASP A 752 -20.69 -18.21 -10.50
C ASP A 752 -19.18 -18.17 -10.22
N GLU A 753 -18.51 -17.04 -10.46
CA GLU A 753 -17.11 -16.87 -10.10
C GLU A 753 -16.89 -16.94 -8.58
N ILE A 754 -17.77 -16.34 -7.79
CA ILE A 754 -17.67 -16.40 -6.33
C ILE A 754 -17.89 -17.82 -5.83
N ILE A 755 -18.88 -18.54 -6.36
CA ILE A 755 -19.14 -19.94 -6.00
C ILE A 755 -17.94 -20.82 -6.35
N LYS A 756 -17.27 -20.59 -7.48
CA LYS A 756 -16.06 -21.33 -7.88
C LYS A 756 -14.84 -21.07 -6.98
N VAL A 757 -14.71 -19.86 -6.43
CA VAL A 757 -13.53 -19.44 -5.65
C VAL A 757 -13.74 -19.64 -4.14
N GLU A 758 -14.98 -19.60 -3.65
CA GLU A 758 -15.29 -19.74 -2.23
C GLU A 758 -15.20 -21.21 -1.79
N GLU A 759 -14.11 -21.56 -1.11
CA GLU A 759 -13.86 -22.91 -0.59
C GLU A 759 -14.77 -23.25 0.60
N GLN A 760 -15.17 -22.25 1.39
CA GLN A 760 -16.00 -22.46 2.59
C GLN A 760 -17.46 -22.74 2.20
N SER A 761 -18.07 -23.78 2.79
CA SER A 761 -19.52 -24.04 2.71
C SER A 761 -20.13 -23.96 4.10
N PHE A 762 -21.31 -23.38 4.19
CA PHE A 762 -22.07 -23.25 5.44
C PHE A 762 -23.55 -23.40 5.15
N GLU A 763 -24.39 -23.47 6.18
CA GLU A 763 -25.84 -23.47 6.03
C GLU A 763 -26.41 -22.27 6.77
N LEU A 764 -26.87 -21.27 6.02
CA LEU A 764 -27.55 -20.10 6.56
C LEU A 764 -28.99 -20.06 6.05
N ASN A 765 -29.94 -20.26 6.96
CA ASN A 765 -31.37 -20.22 6.69
C ASN A 765 -31.97 -18.90 7.18
N PHE A 766 -32.73 -18.25 6.31
CA PHE A 766 -33.44 -17.02 6.63
C PHE A 766 -34.72 -16.90 5.78
N GLN A 767 -35.64 -16.05 6.23
CA GLN A 767 -36.85 -15.69 5.50
C GLN A 767 -36.61 -14.42 4.70
N PHE A 768 -37.23 -14.33 3.53
CA PHE A 768 -37.40 -13.12 2.76
C PHE A 768 -38.90 -12.80 2.72
N GLU A 769 -39.28 -11.61 3.17
CA GLU A 769 -40.67 -11.17 3.26
C GLU A 769 -40.87 -9.95 2.37
N ILE A 770 -41.92 -9.97 1.56
CA ILE A 770 -42.42 -8.80 0.83
C ILE A 770 -43.72 -8.39 1.49
N ILE A 771 -43.79 -7.14 1.95
CA ILE A 771 -44.95 -6.58 2.63
C ILE A 771 -45.54 -5.51 1.72
N PHE A 772 -46.70 -5.81 1.15
CA PHE A 772 -47.51 -4.86 0.41
C PHE A 772 -48.57 -4.22 1.33
N THR A 773 -48.81 -2.95 1.09
CA THR A 773 -49.80 -2.13 1.79
C THR A 773 -50.67 -1.43 0.75
N ASN A 774 -51.91 -1.08 1.08
CA ASN A 774 -52.80 -0.33 0.17
C ASN A 774 -52.20 1.00 -0.31
N GLU A 775 -51.33 1.61 0.50
CA GLU A 775 -50.48 2.73 0.07
C GLU A 775 -49.16 2.22 -0.49
N PRO A 776 -48.82 2.49 -1.77
CA PRO A 776 -47.54 2.12 -2.37
C PRO A 776 -46.33 2.63 -1.60
N ARG A 777 -46.46 3.77 -0.89
CA ARG A 777 -45.40 4.39 -0.09
C ARG A 777 -44.91 3.55 1.08
N ARG A 778 -45.72 2.58 1.51
CA ARG A 778 -45.45 1.75 2.69
C ARG A 778 -45.05 0.32 2.34
N ALA A 779 -44.86 -0.01 1.06
CA ALA A 779 -44.38 -1.31 0.60
C ALA A 779 -42.91 -1.54 1.00
N LYS A 780 -42.60 -2.72 1.54
CA LYS A 780 -41.27 -3.04 2.09
C LYS A 780 -40.83 -4.44 1.70
N VAL A 781 -39.52 -4.61 1.64
CA VAL A 781 -38.85 -5.90 1.57
C VAL A 781 -38.02 -6.12 2.82
N CYS A 782 -38.03 -7.34 3.34
CA CYS A 782 -37.46 -7.69 4.63
C CYS A 782 -36.75 -9.05 4.56
N VAL A 783 -35.68 -9.22 5.31
CA VAL A 783 -35.05 -10.52 5.54
C VAL A 783 -34.97 -10.79 7.04
N ARG A 784 -35.40 -11.98 7.47
CA ARG A 784 -35.44 -12.39 8.89
C ARG A 784 -34.62 -13.66 9.14
N TYR A 785 -33.76 -13.63 10.13
CA TYR A 785 -32.92 -14.77 10.51
C TYR A 785 -33.77 -15.94 11.01
N LEU A 786 -33.47 -17.16 10.55
CA LEU A 786 -34.04 -18.40 11.10
C LEU A 786 -33.00 -19.21 11.85
N LYS A 787 -31.97 -19.71 11.15
CA LYS A 787 -30.98 -20.67 11.68
C LYS A 787 -29.65 -20.57 10.93
N GLY A 788 -28.53 -20.76 11.62
CA GLY A 788 -27.18 -20.72 11.04
C GLY A 788 -26.28 -19.70 11.72
N ASP A 789 -25.18 -19.30 11.07
CA ASP A 789 -24.25 -18.32 11.63
C ASP A 789 -24.82 -16.89 11.58
N LYS A 790 -24.95 -16.25 12.75
CA LYS A 790 -25.50 -14.89 12.89
C LYS A 790 -24.57 -13.81 12.34
N ASP A 791 -23.26 -14.05 12.29
CA ASP A 791 -22.29 -13.13 11.67
C ASP A 791 -22.44 -13.12 10.15
N LEU A 792 -22.65 -14.30 9.54
CA LEU A 792 -22.96 -14.43 8.12
C LEU A 792 -24.30 -13.76 7.77
N PHE A 793 -25.32 -13.92 8.62
CA PHE A 793 -26.60 -13.21 8.44
C PHE A 793 -26.44 -11.70 8.49
N ARG A 794 -25.63 -11.17 9.40
CA ARG A 794 -25.37 -9.73 9.49
C ARG A 794 -24.65 -9.21 8.25
N GLU A 795 -23.66 -9.94 7.73
CA GLU A 795 -22.98 -9.59 6.47
C GLU A 795 -23.97 -9.53 5.32
N PHE A 796 -24.82 -10.55 5.19
CA PHE A 796 -25.88 -10.60 4.20
C PHE A 796 -26.89 -9.46 4.37
N GLY A 797 -27.34 -9.16 5.59
CA GLY A 797 -28.29 -8.09 5.87
C GLY A 797 -27.78 -6.70 5.49
N ARG A 798 -26.48 -6.42 5.71
CA ARG A 798 -25.85 -5.17 5.24
C ARG A 798 -25.78 -5.09 3.72
N PHE A 799 -25.41 -6.21 3.08
CA PHE A 799 -25.40 -6.31 1.63
C PHE A 799 -26.80 -6.08 1.05
N PHE A 800 -27.82 -6.75 1.60
CA PHE A 800 -29.23 -6.60 1.24
C PHE A 800 -29.66 -5.13 1.31
N HIS A 801 -29.39 -4.44 2.41
CA HIS A 801 -29.79 -3.04 2.58
C HIS A 801 -29.15 -2.11 1.54
N THR A 802 -27.89 -2.36 1.17
CA THR A 802 -27.13 -1.51 0.23
C THR A 802 -27.57 -1.72 -1.22
N ILE A 803 -27.95 -2.94 -1.58
CA ILE A 803 -28.04 -3.37 -2.99
C ILE A 803 -29.49 -3.57 -3.47
N MET A 804 -30.42 -3.87 -2.57
CA MET A 804 -31.78 -4.27 -2.94
C MET A 804 -32.51 -3.19 -3.76
N ASN A 805 -32.53 -1.94 -3.30
CA ASN A 805 -33.21 -0.85 -4.00
C ASN A 805 -32.58 -0.51 -5.38
N PRO A 806 -31.25 -0.37 -5.51
CA PRO A 806 -30.61 -0.19 -6.81
C PRO A 806 -30.92 -1.30 -7.82
N TRP A 807 -30.95 -2.56 -7.39
CA TRP A 807 -31.26 -3.69 -8.26
C TRP A 807 -32.74 -3.74 -8.64
N LEU A 808 -33.65 -3.55 -7.68
CA LEU A 808 -35.09 -3.42 -7.96
C LEU A 808 -35.32 -2.33 -9.00
N LYS A 809 -34.76 -1.12 -8.81
CA LYS A 809 -34.87 -0.03 -9.77
C LYS A 809 -34.38 -0.42 -11.17
N THR A 810 -33.25 -1.10 -11.26
CA THR A 810 -32.64 -1.47 -12.56
C THR A 810 -33.49 -2.50 -13.30
N LEU A 811 -34.00 -3.50 -12.58
CA LEU A 811 -34.82 -4.59 -13.13
C LEU A 811 -36.27 -4.19 -13.36
N LEU A 812 -36.78 -3.14 -12.71
CA LEU A 812 -38.12 -2.58 -12.95
C LEU A 812 -38.17 -1.70 -14.21
N ARG A 813 -37.04 -1.19 -14.72
CA ARG A 813 -37.00 -0.31 -15.93
C ARG A 813 -37.81 -0.82 -17.12
N PRO A 814 -37.79 -2.12 -17.50
CA PRO A 814 -38.58 -2.64 -18.63
C PRO A 814 -40.10 -2.58 -18.40
N HIS A 815 -40.54 -2.45 -17.14
CA HIS A 815 -41.94 -2.43 -16.73
C HIS A 815 -42.49 -1.01 -16.52
N VAL A 816 -41.66 0.03 -16.74
CA VAL A 816 -42.00 1.45 -16.48
C VAL A 816 -42.38 2.21 -17.76
N GLN A 817 -43.36 3.11 -17.70
CA GLN A 817 -43.75 3.99 -18.80
C GLN A 817 -42.69 5.06 -19.09
N THR A 818 -42.12 5.07 -20.30
CA THR A 818 -41.37 6.23 -20.82
C THR A 818 -42.35 7.28 -21.34
N ALA A 819 -42.32 8.49 -20.76
CA ALA A 819 -43.00 9.64 -21.33
C ALA A 819 -42.38 9.98 -22.71
N ARG A 820 -43.14 9.72 -23.78
CA ARG A 820 -42.83 10.24 -25.12
C ARG A 820 -43.24 11.72 -25.15
N HIS A 821 -42.28 12.64 -25.11
CA HIS A 821 -42.49 13.96 -25.70
C HIS A 821 -42.26 13.87 -27.20
N ALA A 822 -43.36 13.95 -27.95
CA ALA A 822 -43.36 14.21 -29.38
C ALA A 822 -43.08 15.69 -29.61
N HIS A 823 -41.92 16.00 -30.20
CA HIS A 823 -41.80 17.02 -31.24
C HIS A 823 -40.69 16.56 -32.19
N ALA A 824 -41.11 16.27 -33.42
CA ALA A 824 -40.25 15.87 -34.52
C ALA A 824 -40.01 17.06 -35.44
N THR A 825 -38.74 17.26 -35.83
CA THR A 825 -38.25 17.70 -37.16
C THR A 825 -36.71 17.62 -37.19
N PRO A 826 -36.07 17.42 -38.36
CA PRO A 826 -35.29 16.20 -38.60
C PRO A 826 -33.78 16.38 -38.89
N ASP A 827 -33.06 15.31 -38.57
CA ASP A 827 -31.84 14.70 -39.17
C ASP A 827 -30.86 15.53 -40.02
N HIS A 828 -29.59 15.49 -39.58
CA HIS A 828 -28.45 15.10 -40.42
C HIS A 828 -27.30 14.46 -39.60
N ASP A 829 -27.15 13.15 -39.78
CA ASP A 829 -25.94 12.30 -39.89
C ASP A 829 -24.76 12.33 -38.87
N SER A 830 -24.73 11.28 -38.02
CA SER A 830 -23.63 10.29 -37.76
C SER A 830 -22.27 10.70 -37.13
N PRO A 831 -21.45 9.77 -36.56
CA PRO A 831 -21.67 8.89 -35.41
C PRO A 831 -20.53 8.94 -34.33
N ASP A 832 -20.85 8.49 -33.12
CA ASP A 832 -20.02 7.93 -32.02
C ASP A 832 -18.71 8.61 -31.57
N CYS A 833 -18.71 9.09 -30.31
CA CYS A 833 -17.67 8.72 -29.33
C CYS A 833 -18.16 8.87 -27.88
N ASP A 834 -18.24 7.72 -27.21
CA ASP A 834 -18.41 7.55 -25.77
C ASP A 834 -17.34 8.30 -24.96
N ASN A 835 -17.76 9.03 -23.93
CA ASN A 835 -17.03 9.23 -22.68
C ASN A 835 -18.01 9.66 -21.60
N ASP A 836 -18.06 8.91 -20.50
CA ASP A 836 -17.65 9.33 -19.15
C ASP A 836 -18.50 8.61 -18.09
N ASP A 837 -18.01 7.46 -17.63
CA ASP A 837 -18.50 6.76 -16.44
C ASP A 837 -17.43 6.95 -15.35
N SER A 838 -17.45 8.15 -14.77
CA SER A 838 -16.70 8.55 -13.58
C SER A 838 -17.70 8.78 -12.44
N LEU A 839 -17.91 7.74 -11.62
CA LEU A 839 -18.51 7.90 -10.30
C LEU A 839 -17.38 8.16 -9.31
N ASP A 840 -17.05 9.43 -9.20
CA ASP A 840 -16.43 10.01 -8.02
C ASP A 840 -17.40 9.88 -6.83
N CYS A 841 -16.84 9.49 -5.70
CA CYS A 841 -17.50 9.51 -4.41
C CYS A 841 -16.65 10.34 -3.45
N ASP A 842 -17.03 11.59 -3.30
CA ASP A 842 -16.81 12.46 -2.14
C ASP A 842 -18.17 13.17 -1.93
N ASP A 843 -18.84 12.96 -0.79
CA ASP A 843 -18.80 13.84 0.39
C ASP A 843 -19.16 15.29 0.04
N GLU A 844 -20.33 15.75 0.47
CA GLU A 844 -20.58 17.11 0.96
C GLU A 844 -21.86 17.08 1.82
N ASP A 845 -21.67 17.48 3.08
CA ASP A 845 -22.70 18.02 3.97
C ASP A 845 -23.34 19.26 3.33
N SER A 846 -24.60 19.56 3.66
CA SER A 846 -24.99 20.96 3.86
C SER A 846 -26.23 21.07 4.76
N PRO A 847 -26.35 22.17 5.53
CA PRO A 847 -27.26 22.35 6.66
C PRO A 847 -28.47 23.25 6.34
N ASP A 848 -29.40 23.30 7.31
CA ASP A 848 -30.45 24.30 7.58
C ASP A 848 -31.46 24.69 6.48
N CYS A 849 -32.73 24.39 6.75
CA CYS A 849 -33.83 25.34 6.51
C CYS A 849 -34.91 25.20 7.60
N GLU A 850 -35.22 26.35 8.17
CA GLU A 850 -36.21 26.63 9.22
C GLU A 850 -37.66 26.51 8.72
N ASP A 851 -38.55 26.64 9.69
CA ASP A 851 -40.00 26.48 9.73
C ASP A 851 -40.82 27.17 8.63
N ASP A 852 -41.95 26.55 8.28
CA ASP A 852 -43.15 27.24 7.80
C ASP A 852 -44.38 26.35 8.08
N ASP A 853 -45.05 26.58 9.21
CA ASP A 853 -46.44 26.15 9.43
C ASP A 853 -47.13 27.14 10.38
N SER A 854 -48.06 27.90 9.81
CA SER A 854 -49.20 28.54 10.48
C SER A 854 -50.33 28.58 9.46
N PRO A 855 -51.60 28.37 9.86
CA PRO A 855 -52.36 29.51 10.38
C PRO A 855 -53.39 29.21 11.50
N ASP A 856 -53.87 30.33 12.06
CA ASP A 856 -55.14 30.62 12.75
C ASP A 856 -55.35 30.25 14.23
N CYS A 857 -55.34 31.26 15.12
CA CYS A 857 -56.54 31.96 15.60
C CYS A 857 -56.22 32.92 16.78
N GLU A 858 -56.82 34.12 16.74
CA GLU A 858 -57.30 34.98 17.87
C GLU A 858 -56.30 35.35 19.01
N GLN A 859 -56.24 36.53 19.63
CA GLN A 859 -56.72 37.91 19.50
C GLN A 859 -56.15 38.62 20.77
N ASP A 860 -55.96 39.94 20.71
CA ASP A 860 -55.92 40.88 21.84
C ASP A 860 -54.63 41.14 22.69
N ASP A 861 -54.26 42.42 22.59
CA ASP A 861 -53.82 43.38 23.61
C ASP A 861 -52.34 43.55 24.04
N THR A 862 -51.80 44.63 23.47
CA THR A 862 -50.70 45.53 23.88
C THR A 862 -50.83 46.13 25.31
N PRO A 863 -49.90 47.01 25.78
CA PRO A 863 -48.43 47.02 25.75
C PRO A 863 -47.82 47.43 27.13
N THR A 864 -46.49 47.66 27.15
CA THR A 864 -45.63 48.44 28.10
C THR A 864 -44.66 47.57 28.91
N SER A 865 -43.46 47.99 29.30
CA SER A 865 -42.49 48.99 28.84
C SER A 865 -41.24 48.75 29.71
N ASN A 866 -40.05 49.06 29.19
CA ASN A 866 -38.87 49.52 29.92
C ASN A 866 -38.27 48.64 31.04
N GLY A 867 -37.03 48.19 30.79
CA GLY A 867 -35.89 48.81 31.47
C GLY A 867 -35.22 48.05 32.63
N VAL A 868 -34.01 47.56 32.32
CA VAL A 868 -32.75 47.64 33.11
C VAL A 868 -32.71 46.93 34.50
N PRO A 869 -31.53 46.71 35.13
CA PRO A 869 -31.08 45.35 35.43
C PRO A 869 -30.69 45.15 36.90
N ALA A 870 -30.15 43.95 37.18
CA ALA A 870 -29.12 43.63 38.17
C ALA A 870 -29.36 44.06 39.64
N GLU A 871 -29.35 43.08 40.55
CA GLU A 871 -28.18 42.77 41.38
C GLU A 871 -28.55 41.70 42.43
N THR A 872 -27.58 40.82 42.69
CA THR A 872 -27.20 40.20 43.97
C THR A 872 -28.30 39.90 45.01
N ASN A 873 -28.35 38.75 45.68
CA ASN A 873 -27.27 38.20 46.47
C ASN A 873 -27.76 36.93 47.20
N HIS A 874 -26.80 36.08 47.56
CA HIS A 874 -26.81 35.14 48.70
C HIS A 874 -27.61 33.83 48.68
N ALA A 875 -26.83 32.80 49.03
CA ALA A 875 -27.15 31.63 49.85
C ALA A 875 -27.86 30.45 49.16
N ALA A 876 -27.06 29.55 48.59
CA ALA A 876 -26.75 28.21 49.15
C ALA A 876 -26.00 27.38 48.12
#